data_AF-A0A928DC05-F1
#
_entry.id   AF-A0A928DC05-F1
#
_cell.length_a   1.000
_cell.length_b   1.000
_cell.length_c   1.000
_cell.angle_alpha   90.00
_cell.angle_beta   90.00
_cell.angle_gamma   90.00
#
_symmetry.space_group_name_H-M   'P 1'
#
loop_
_entity.id
_entity.type
_entity.pdbx_description
1 polymer ?
#
loop_
_entity_poly.entity_id
_entity_poly.type
_entity_poly.pdbx_seq_one_letter_code
_entity_poly.pdbx_strand_id
1 'polypeptide(L)'
;MKLKTVIMFSALGVLSFCVAGAAEYYWVPGATDWTSSASYANADGSAAGCVPTENDELAIPENCTVTLDCDNAEHFAIANKLARVRPLERTSFLVVKVSEGKEVTFNPMINYLGNGSYDEWYRGGLIKRGLGTLILGSGSNAHAYFTDITVEEGTLKLPQNAPNQSWRYYDLIAVSNGATLFTCSTADGTTGKTMTAPLGLIGEGTVTNDCAAECFLEILGSGRIWSHEFAGRITGSILLNNGYTHFNLTGTRNTFRGIMAIRESSDEEGLQNVRIGLKKIGNKADAESSAGRNNGSYGLGFRDTCLWSRNNGSGYLYIGDGETTDKDITVHATHKSGVAPGDNPNFFDAGATGGITFTGRFQSADGNMNHRFILTGSNTSECVIAGPIKKKYDSNNAVANYNWRFIKQGTGVWRLADVANTEMEGVFAVENGTLRYDSIAEKGTRCSLGYSTLLLEDRTGKIEDLISVDHAFELGSATDATADPIFEYTGVGGGWCFTRPFAMKGSARLRHSGGGELRLAHLKTLNDSAKTLTLDGDGENAWLYNVCDEHGSLSLVKDGSGTWNIGGTNQISGSIAVKGGTLNLRHYDIPFKWFRWTHKSTCGKWETLDLELGLYADDGSRVNGNLVYQDSVVTTIPSTLAMAEGSVAVASEGVLRDSADMVYLFDNNISNEWVTAYKPKGESANRRARVDDPTSWYSIIMRLSDNSKEVSSYDIISWGSWSYRNGCASQAFSMEGSNDGINWYMLHDYDAGEGVAPGGTATTWRFGGETYGNGEERCPASALMTHTTGHPISGRPAGLPAPLADVTEVSVAAGARLAVIDGDAIELHDGITFTVDGTTGAGTLANMILPENGTLNVVNVPEFSGALEISITGENVTGLDNISNWGLSVNGVAQTSTKYKCRYANGKIVMYRPGTVVVFR
;
A
#
# COMPACT_ATOMS: atom_id res chain seq x y z
N MET A 1 20.67 -0.88 113.72
CA MET A 1 21.93 -0.31 113.19
C MET A 1 21.83 -0.29 111.67
N LYS A 2 21.65 0.90 111.09
CA LYS A 2 21.66 1.15 109.64
C LYS A 2 23.09 1.57 109.27
N LEU A 3 23.77 0.85 108.39
CA LEU A 3 25.05 1.29 107.83
C LEU A 3 24.83 1.76 106.39
N LYS A 4 25.05 3.06 106.18
CA LYS A 4 25.13 3.72 104.88
C LYS A 4 26.49 3.39 104.25
N THR A 5 26.49 2.92 103.01
CA THR A 5 27.63 3.10 102.10
C THR A 5 27.15 3.84 100.88
N VAL A 6 27.68 5.05 100.73
CA VAL A 6 27.50 5.98 99.62
C VAL A 6 28.51 5.58 98.54
N ILE A 7 28.06 5.36 97.30
CA ILE A 7 28.92 5.40 96.11
C ILE A 7 28.41 6.56 95.26
N MET A 8 29.26 7.58 95.11
CA MET A 8 29.08 8.67 94.14
C MET A 8 29.24 8.10 92.73
N PHE A 9 28.31 8.43 91.83
CA PHE A 9 28.61 8.54 90.40
C PHE A 9 28.29 9.96 89.97
N SER A 10 29.32 10.66 89.52
CA SER A 10 29.28 11.97 88.87
C SER A 10 28.55 11.89 87.53
N ALA A 11 27.79 12.94 87.23
CA ALA A 11 27.07 13.15 85.98
C ALA A 11 27.97 12.98 84.74
N LEU A 12 27.57 12.06 83.87
CA LEU A 12 27.93 12.04 82.46
C LEU A 12 26.62 12.21 81.70
N GLY A 13 26.44 13.38 81.10
CA GLY A 13 25.37 13.64 80.15
C GLY A 13 25.45 12.61 79.03
N VAL A 14 24.37 11.85 78.87
CA VAL A 14 24.20 10.94 77.74
C VAL A 14 23.94 11.81 76.52
N LEU A 15 25.02 12.14 75.79
CA LEU A 15 24.93 12.49 74.37
C LEU A 15 24.50 11.21 73.64
N SER A 16 23.19 11.07 73.48
CA SER A 16 22.63 10.11 72.54
C SER A 16 22.98 10.61 71.14
N PHE A 17 24.06 10.07 70.56
CA PHE A 17 24.29 10.18 69.13
C PHE A 17 23.19 9.37 68.44
N CYS A 18 22.04 10.00 68.21
CA CYS A 18 21.14 9.60 67.14
C CYS A 18 21.95 9.70 65.85
N VAL A 19 22.14 8.57 65.18
CA VAL A 19 22.39 8.59 63.74
C VAL A 19 21.12 9.20 63.15
N ALA A 20 21.16 10.50 62.87
CA ALA A 20 20.01 11.26 62.37
C ALA A 20 19.59 10.68 61.02
N GLY A 21 18.47 9.96 61.00
CA GLY A 21 17.73 9.79 59.75
C GLY A 21 17.23 11.16 59.30
N ALA A 22 17.16 11.39 58.00
CA ALA A 22 16.54 12.58 57.41
C ALA A 22 15.17 12.84 58.04
N ALA A 23 14.94 14.03 58.60
CA ALA A 23 13.65 14.41 59.13
C ALA A 23 12.72 14.89 58.00
N GLU A 24 11.42 14.60 58.13
CA GLU A 24 10.40 15.07 57.20
C GLU A 24 9.64 16.26 57.82
N TYR A 25 9.69 17.40 57.14
CA TYR A 25 8.97 18.63 57.51
C TYR A 25 7.85 18.93 56.52
N TYR A 26 6.84 19.66 56.95
CA TYR A 26 5.72 20.12 56.14
C TYR A 26 5.72 21.65 56.08
N TRP A 27 5.59 22.23 54.90
CA TRP A 27 5.43 23.68 54.76
C TRP A 27 4.08 24.12 55.32
N VAL A 28 4.08 25.15 56.17
CA VAL A 28 2.85 25.72 56.72
C VAL A 28 2.15 26.56 55.63
N PRO A 29 0.90 26.25 55.23
CA PRO A 29 0.20 27.01 54.19
C PRO A 29 0.14 28.52 54.49
N GLY A 30 0.52 29.33 53.50
CA GLY A 30 0.57 30.80 53.62
C GLY A 30 1.88 31.37 54.18
N ALA A 31 2.81 30.52 54.66
CA ALA A 31 4.14 30.98 55.04
C ALA A 31 4.93 31.46 53.81
N THR A 32 5.82 32.44 54.01
CA THR A 32 6.65 33.06 52.95
C THR A 32 8.13 33.18 53.30
N ASP A 33 8.52 32.90 54.54
CA ASP A 33 9.87 33.09 55.07
C ASP A 33 10.53 31.75 55.35
N TRP A 34 11.54 31.40 54.56
CA TRP A 34 12.23 30.12 54.68
C TRP A 34 13.15 30.05 55.92
N THR A 35 13.48 31.19 56.54
CA THR A 35 14.36 31.26 57.72
C THR A 35 13.61 31.09 59.04
N SER A 36 12.29 31.19 59.02
CA SER A 36 11.46 31.06 60.21
C SER A 36 11.10 29.60 60.48
N SER A 37 11.39 29.11 61.69
CA SER A 37 10.93 27.78 62.12
C SER A 37 9.41 27.66 62.19
N ALA A 38 8.67 28.78 62.21
CA ALA A 38 7.21 28.79 62.14
C ALA A 38 6.66 28.47 60.74
N SER A 39 7.50 28.50 59.70
CA SER A 39 7.12 28.10 58.34
C SER A 39 7.10 26.58 58.14
N TYR A 40 7.53 25.82 59.15
CA TYR A 40 7.67 24.37 59.10
C TYR A 40 6.89 23.70 60.23
N ALA A 41 6.25 22.58 59.91
CA ALA A 41 5.60 21.67 60.85
C ALA A 41 6.25 20.28 60.77
N ASN A 42 6.21 19.52 61.85
CA ASN A 42 6.54 18.10 61.85
C ASN A 42 5.43 17.30 61.15
N ALA A 43 5.69 16.02 60.85
CA ALA A 43 4.72 15.14 60.21
C ALA A 43 3.39 14.96 60.98
N ASP A 44 3.37 15.21 62.29
CA ASP A 44 2.16 15.20 63.12
C ASP A 44 1.39 16.55 63.13
N GLY A 45 1.87 17.54 62.37
CA GLY A 45 1.30 18.88 62.30
C GLY A 45 1.71 19.82 63.45
N SER A 46 2.54 19.36 64.39
CA SER A 46 3.10 20.24 65.43
C SER A 46 4.15 21.20 64.85
N ALA A 47 4.36 22.35 65.49
CA ALA A 47 5.40 23.29 65.06
C ALA A 47 6.79 22.62 65.11
N ALA A 48 7.57 22.75 64.04
CA ALA A 48 8.88 22.09 63.91
C ALA A 48 9.87 22.53 65.00
N GLY A 49 9.79 23.79 65.47
CA GLY A 49 10.68 24.35 66.47
C GLY A 49 12.10 24.69 65.95
N CYS A 50 12.47 24.19 64.78
CA CYS A 50 13.70 24.50 64.05
C CYS A 50 13.45 24.65 62.55
N VAL A 51 14.45 25.17 61.85
CA VAL A 51 14.51 25.22 60.38
C VAL A 51 15.12 23.91 59.88
N PRO A 52 14.64 23.33 58.77
CA PRO A 52 15.25 22.17 58.15
C PRO A 52 16.76 22.33 57.86
N THR A 53 17.49 21.24 57.95
CA THR A 53 18.94 21.17 57.79
C THR A 53 19.36 20.25 56.64
N GLU A 54 20.67 20.05 56.48
CA GLU A 54 21.20 19.22 55.39
C GLU A 54 20.68 17.78 55.49
N ASN A 55 20.25 17.23 54.35
CA ASN A 55 19.61 15.93 54.20
C ASN A 55 18.15 15.81 54.63
N ASP A 56 17.53 16.85 55.19
CA ASP A 56 16.09 16.83 55.51
C ASP A 56 15.20 16.90 54.25
N GLU A 57 13.95 16.46 54.39
CA GLU A 57 12.92 16.53 53.34
C GLU A 57 11.84 17.55 53.72
N LEU A 58 11.41 18.36 52.74
CA LEU A 58 10.28 19.28 52.89
C LEU A 58 9.10 18.82 52.04
N ALA A 59 7.94 18.57 52.63
CA ALA A 59 6.69 18.30 51.95
C ALA A 59 5.86 19.59 51.80
N ILE A 60 5.33 19.85 50.62
CA ILE A 60 4.39 20.94 50.35
C ILE A 60 2.98 20.34 50.36
N PRO A 61 2.10 20.73 51.30
CA PRO A 61 0.76 20.18 51.42
C PRO A 61 -0.14 20.48 50.21
N GLU A 62 -1.26 19.78 50.13
CA GLU A 62 -2.32 20.03 49.15
C GLU A 62 -2.75 21.51 49.13
N ASN A 63 -3.09 22.03 47.95
CA ASN A 63 -3.57 23.39 47.73
C ASN A 63 -2.60 24.48 48.22
N CYS A 64 -1.31 24.13 48.36
CA CYS A 64 -0.27 25.04 48.83
C CYS A 64 0.72 25.38 47.70
N THR A 65 1.01 26.66 47.51
CA THR A 65 2.08 27.12 46.63
C THR A 65 3.17 27.78 47.46
N VAL A 66 4.37 27.23 47.40
CA VAL A 66 5.55 27.77 48.07
C VAL A 66 6.40 28.52 47.06
N THR A 67 6.78 29.76 47.38
CA THR A 67 7.69 30.53 46.53
C THR A 67 9.09 30.56 47.14
N LEU A 68 10.08 30.12 46.36
CA LEU A 68 11.49 30.32 46.60
C LEU A 68 11.99 31.46 45.72
N ASP A 69 12.35 32.58 46.34
CA ASP A 69 13.05 33.68 45.66
C ASP A 69 14.56 33.47 45.79
N CYS A 70 15.21 33.11 44.68
CA CYS A 70 16.65 32.86 44.66
C CYS A 70 17.49 34.13 44.85
N ASP A 71 16.89 35.32 44.81
CA ASP A 71 17.59 36.57 45.15
C ASP A 71 17.78 36.73 46.65
N ASN A 72 16.95 36.07 47.46
CA ASN A 72 17.16 35.97 48.89
C ASN A 72 18.14 34.84 49.19
N ALA A 73 19.41 35.21 49.40
CA ALA A 73 20.50 34.27 49.63
C ALA A 73 20.28 33.34 50.83
N GLU A 74 19.59 33.80 51.88
CA GLU A 74 19.29 33.00 53.08
C GLU A 74 18.20 31.97 52.79
N HIS A 75 17.12 32.37 52.11
CA HIS A 75 16.07 31.44 51.70
C HIS A 75 16.61 30.36 50.77
N PHE A 76 17.39 30.78 49.77
CA PHE A 76 18.01 29.86 48.83
C PHE A 76 19.00 28.91 49.51
N ALA A 77 19.83 29.40 50.43
CA ALA A 77 20.79 28.56 51.14
C ALA A 77 20.13 27.47 51.99
N ILE A 78 18.96 27.74 52.58
CA ILE A 78 18.17 26.74 53.32
C ILE A 78 17.59 25.73 52.35
N ALA A 79 16.84 26.21 51.35
CA ALA A 79 16.18 25.35 50.38
C ALA A 79 17.18 24.43 49.66
N ASN A 80 18.34 24.96 49.26
CA ASN A 80 19.33 24.25 48.46
C ASN A 80 20.15 23.19 49.24
N LYS A 81 20.07 23.16 50.58
CA LYS A 81 20.71 22.14 51.42
C LYS A 81 19.81 20.92 51.67
N LEU A 82 18.51 21.05 51.39
CA LEU A 82 17.57 19.96 51.56
C LEU A 82 17.93 18.79 50.64
N ALA A 83 17.69 17.56 51.11
CA ALA A 83 17.74 16.41 50.23
C ALA A 83 16.59 16.47 49.21
N ARG A 84 15.43 16.98 49.64
CA ARG A 84 14.21 16.93 48.83
C ARG A 84 13.20 18.02 49.17
N VAL A 85 12.45 18.48 48.17
CA VAL A 85 11.25 19.31 48.31
C VAL A 85 10.10 18.65 47.54
N ARG A 86 9.12 18.06 48.22
CA ARG A 86 8.04 17.23 47.66
C ARG A 86 6.69 17.96 47.65
N PRO A 87 6.23 18.50 46.52
CA PRO A 87 4.81 18.74 46.30
C PRO A 87 4.03 17.44 46.53
N LEU A 88 3.09 17.41 47.48
CA LEU A 88 2.38 16.17 47.84
C LEU A 88 1.19 15.85 46.92
N GLU A 89 0.57 16.88 46.35
CA GLU A 89 -0.67 16.76 45.59
C GLU A 89 -0.65 17.63 44.34
N ARG A 90 -1.49 17.32 43.34
CA ARG A 90 -1.53 18.06 42.06
C ARG A 90 -1.81 19.56 42.18
N THR A 91 -2.42 19.97 43.28
CA THR A 91 -2.69 21.38 43.60
C THR A 91 -1.58 22.06 44.41
N SER A 92 -0.49 21.34 44.67
CA SER A 92 0.67 21.83 45.40
C SER A 92 1.83 22.16 44.47
N PHE A 93 2.47 23.31 44.69
CA PHE A 93 3.51 23.80 43.77
C PHE A 93 4.70 24.41 44.50
N LEU A 94 5.90 24.15 43.98
CA LEU A 94 7.10 24.92 44.27
C LEU A 94 7.34 25.92 43.14
N VAL A 95 7.21 27.21 43.41
CA VAL A 95 7.58 28.29 42.48
C VAL A 95 9.01 28.73 42.77
N VAL A 96 9.91 28.60 41.81
CA VAL A 96 11.30 29.08 41.92
C VAL A 96 11.48 30.31 41.03
N LYS A 97 11.76 31.45 41.65
CA LYS A 97 11.99 32.73 40.97
C LYS A 97 13.49 32.99 40.85
N VAL A 98 13.93 33.24 39.62
CA VAL A 98 15.32 33.62 39.33
C VAL A 98 15.34 34.90 38.51
N SER A 99 15.94 35.95 39.06
CA SER A 99 16.02 37.25 38.40
C SER A 99 16.93 37.25 37.19
N GLU A 100 16.71 38.22 36.30
CA GLU A 100 17.46 38.41 35.06
C GLU A 100 18.98 38.43 35.32
N GLY A 101 19.74 37.78 34.42
CA GLY A 101 21.20 37.72 34.50
C GLY A 101 21.76 36.79 35.58
N LYS A 102 20.93 36.18 36.42
CA LYS A 102 21.37 35.17 37.39
C LYS A 102 21.23 33.76 36.84
N GLU A 103 22.18 32.90 37.24
CA GLU A 103 22.13 31.46 37.04
C GLU A 103 22.29 30.79 38.41
N VAL A 104 21.35 29.92 38.78
CA VAL A 104 21.34 29.24 40.09
C VAL A 104 21.10 27.75 39.91
N THR A 105 21.82 26.94 40.70
CA THR A 105 21.65 25.48 40.73
C THR A 105 20.86 25.07 41.97
N PHE A 106 19.68 24.48 41.76
CA PHE A 106 18.84 23.90 42.80
C PHE A 106 19.09 22.40 42.90
N ASN A 107 19.85 22.01 43.91
CA ASN A 107 20.31 20.65 44.17
C ASN A 107 19.25 19.69 44.74
N PRO A 108 18.24 20.13 45.52
CA PRO A 108 17.25 19.20 46.07
C PRO A 108 16.47 18.47 44.97
N MET A 109 16.18 17.20 45.20
CA MET A 109 15.24 16.47 44.37
C MET A 109 13.82 17.02 44.61
N ILE A 110 12.99 17.05 43.58
CA ILE A 110 11.62 17.58 43.72
C ILE A 110 10.62 16.44 43.95
N ASN A 111 10.95 15.22 43.53
CA ASN A 111 10.14 14.07 43.85
C ASN A 111 10.97 12.80 44.00
N TYR A 112 10.61 11.94 44.95
CA TYR A 112 11.06 10.54 44.97
C TYR A 112 10.08 9.75 45.82
N LEU A 113 9.50 8.71 45.23
CA LEU A 113 8.70 7.72 45.95
C LEU A 113 9.43 6.38 45.90
N GLY A 114 9.32 5.63 47.00
CA GLY A 114 9.72 4.23 47.07
C GLY A 114 8.89 3.36 46.12
N ASN A 115 9.14 2.05 46.10
CA ASN A 115 8.66 1.03 45.14
C ASN A 115 7.11 0.86 44.95
N GLY A 116 6.28 1.90 45.04
CA GLY A 116 4.82 1.87 44.82
C GLY A 116 4.42 1.89 43.34
N SER A 117 3.13 1.63 43.06
CA SER A 117 2.52 1.52 41.71
C SER A 117 2.36 2.88 41.00
N TYR A 118 2.28 2.86 39.64
CA TYR A 118 2.19 4.03 38.75
C TYR A 118 1.17 5.11 39.15
N ASP A 119 0.05 4.74 39.78
CA ASP A 119 -1.00 5.69 40.19
C ASP A 119 -0.61 6.56 41.39
N GLU A 120 0.35 6.13 42.22
CA GLU A 120 0.83 6.91 43.36
C GLU A 120 1.88 7.97 42.97
N TRP A 121 2.32 7.97 41.70
CA TRP A 121 3.47 8.73 41.20
C TRP A 121 3.19 10.20 40.90
N TYR A 122 1.92 10.61 40.82
CA TYR A 122 1.53 11.94 40.34
C TYR A 122 1.37 12.96 41.47
N ARG A 123 2.40 13.76 41.76
CA ARG A 123 2.34 14.74 42.86
C ARG A 123 2.90 16.12 42.47
N GLY A 124 2.00 17.10 42.49
CA GLY A 124 2.25 18.55 42.35
C GLY A 124 3.16 18.99 41.21
N GLY A 125 3.73 20.18 41.33
CA GLY A 125 4.58 20.73 40.27
C GLY A 125 5.67 21.70 40.72
N LEU A 126 6.66 21.85 39.84
CA LEU A 126 7.66 22.92 39.85
C LEU A 126 7.26 23.99 38.84
N ILE A 127 7.24 25.25 39.27
CA ILE A 127 7.05 26.42 38.39
C ILE A 127 8.32 27.25 38.39
N LYS A 128 8.96 27.39 37.23
CA LYS A 128 10.07 28.32 37.01
C LYS A 128 9.55 29.67 36.52
N ARG A 129 9.84 30.75 37.28
CA ARG A 129 9.51 32.15 36.96
C ARG A 129 10.75 33.07 36.99
N GLY A 130 10.66 34.25 36.38
CA GLY A 130 11.74 35.24 36.28
C GLY A 130 12.66 34.99 35.06
N LEU A 131 13.36 36.02 34.60
CA LEU A 131 14.15 35.96 33.36
C LEU A 131 15.48 35.20 33.48
N GLY A 132 15.92 34.86 34.70
CA GLY A 132 17.17 34.12 34.93
C GLY A 132 17.10 32.62 34.63
N THR A 133 18.23 31.95 34.85
CA THR A 133 18.43 30.53 34.61
C THR A 133 18.36 29.73 35.91
N LEU A 134 17.47 28.72 35.94
CA LEU A 134 17.44 27.69 36.99
C LEU A 134 18.04 26.40 36.44
N ILE A 135 18.99 25.80 37.15
CA ILE A 135 19.58 24.50 36.84
C ILE A 135 19.13 23.50 37.91
N LEU A 136 18.52 22.39 37.53
CA LEU A 136 18.21 21.31 38.47
C LEU A 136 19.43 20.41 38.68
N GLY A 137 19.71 20.06 39.93
CA GLY A 137 20.86 19.23 40.31
C GLY A 137 20.77 17.79 39.77
N SER A 138 21.93 17.13 39.63
CA SER A 138 22.01 15.74 39.19
C SER A 138 21.65 14.77 40.33
N GLY A 139 20.36 14.46 40.49
CA GLY A 139 19.95 13.32 41.33
C GLY A 139 20.42 12.00 40.71
N SER A 140 20.84 11.02 41.51
CA SER A 140 21.24 9.69 41.00
C SER A 140 20.06 8.83 40.53
N ASN A 141 18.81 9.21 40.86
CA ASN A 141 17.61 8.41 40.59
C ASN A 141 16.85 8.85 39.32
N ALA A 142 16.46 7.89 38.46
CA ALA A 142 15.66 8.10 37.25
C ALA A 142 14.32 8.85 37.48
N HIS A 143 13.71 8.68 38.65
CA HIS A 143 12.41 9.27 39.03
C HIS A 143 12.51 10.51 39.92
N ALA A 144 13.71 11.09 40.07
CA ALA A 144 13.98 12.22 40.97
C ALA A 144 13.13 13.49 40.69
N TYR A 145 12.45 13.53 39.54
CA TYR A 145 11.71 14.69 39.03
C TYR A 145 10.38 14.34 38.36
N PHE A 146 9.75 13.22 38.77
CA PHE A 146 8.43 12.81 38.27
C PHE A 146 7.33 13.76 38.79
N THR A 147 7.23 14.97 38.24
CA THR A 147 6.33 16.05 38.68
C THR A 147 5.95 16.91 37.48
N ASP A 148 4.91 17.75 37.61
CA ASP A 148 4.57 18.75 36.59
C ASP A 148 5.65 19.83 36.57
N ILE A 149 6.14 20.21 35.38
CA ILE A 149 7.09 21.31 35.22
C ILE A 149 6.44 22.39 34.36
N THR A 150 6.33 23.60 34.91
CA THR A 150 5.93 24.78 34.15
C THR A 150 7.10 25.76 34.07
N VAL A 151 7.50 26.15 32.87
CA VAL A 151 8.46 27.23 32.63
C VAL A 151 7.68 28.42 32.11
N GLU A 152 7.44 29.41 32.97
CA GLU A 152 6.71 30.63 32.61
C GLU A 152 7.64 31.66 31.97
N GLU A 153 8.86 31.79 32.50
CA GLU A 153 9.82 32.82 32.10
C GLU A 153 11.27 32.33 32.24
N GLY A 154 12.16 32.92 31.44
CA GLY A 154 13.59 32.68 31.51
C GLY A 154 13.99 31.28 31.06
N THR A 155 15.00 30.70 31.71
CA THR A 155 15.56 29.40 31.33
C THR A 155 15.46 28.39 32.46
N LEU A 156 15.00 27.17 32.16
CA LEU A 156 15.13 25.99 33.01
C LEU A 156 16.09 25.00 32.34
N LYS A 157 17.14 24.58 33.03
CA LYS A 157 17.99 23.45 32.65
C LYS A 157 17.64 22.25 33.52
N LEU A 158 17.13 21.19 32.89
CA LEU A 158 16.95 19.90 33.55
C LEU A 158 18.32 19.32 33.98
N PRO A 159 18.38 18.28 34.81
CA PRO A 159 19.63 17.72 35.29
C PRO A 159 20.62 17.40 34.16
N GLN A 160 21.79 18.01 34.24
CA GLN A 160 22.88 17.85 33.26
C GLN A 160 23.84 16.75 33.71
N ASN A 161 24.60 16.16 32.77
CA ASN A 161 25.63 15.14 33.06
C ASN A 161 25.08 13.86 33.72
N ALA A 162 23.89 13.39 33.32
CA ALA A 162 23.37 12.13 33.84
C ALA A 162 24.26 10.94 33.40
N PRO A 163 24.47 9.92 34.25
CA PRO A 163 25.20 8.72 33.85
C PRO A 163 24.49 8.02 32.68
N ASN A 164 25.27 7.39 31.79
CA ASN A 164 24.79 6.75 30.56
C ASN A 164 23.58 5.83 30.80
N GLN A 165 22.55 5.96 29.96
CA GLN A 165 21.27 5.19 29.97
C GLN A 165 20.28 5.51 31.10
N SER A 166 20.35 6.68 31.74
CA SER A 166 19.36 7.09 32.73
C SER A 166 18.11 7.68 32.08
N TRP A 167 16.97 7.00 32.17
CA TRP A 167 15.67 7.60 31.84
C TRP A 167 15.34 8.67 32.89
N ARG A 168 14.95 9.87 32.45
CA ARG A 168 14.50 10.94 33.35
C ARG A 168 13.05 11.25 33.04
N TYR A 169 12.18 10.78 33.92
CA TYR A 169 10.75 10.89 33.76
C TYR A 169 10.23 12.18 34.40
N TYR A 170 9.33 12.84 33.69
CA TYR A 170 8.59 14.03 34.13
C TYR A 170 7.12 13.82 33.82
N ASP A 171 6.20 14.47 34.54
CA ASP A 171 4.77 14.42 34.20
C ASP A 171 4.49 15.36 33.02
N LEU A 172 3.64 16.39 33.19
CA LEU A 172 3.42 17.40 32.16
C LEU A 172 4.53 18.44 32.18
N ILE A 173 5.14 18.71 31.03
CA ILE A 173 6.01 19.87 30.83
C ILE A 173 5.26 20.93 30.01
N ALA A 174 5.08 22.12 30.60
CA ALA A 174 4.53 23.29 29.94
C ALA A 174 5.62 24.36 29.77
N VAL A 175 5.86 24.80 28.54
CA VAL A 175 6.85 25.86 28.25
C VAL A 175 6.14 27.06 27.62
N SER A 176 6.08 28.16 28.37
CA SER A 176 5.38 29.38 27.94
C SER A 176 6.13 30.10 26.82
N ASN A 177 5.42 30.93 26.06
CA ASN A 177 6.03 31.75 25.02
C ASN A 177 7.16 32.61 25.59
N GLY A 178 8.32 32.63 24.93
CA GLY A 178 9.53 33.34 25.38
C GLY A 178 10.37 32.61 26.45
N ALA A 179 9.86 31.55 27.07
CA ALA A 179 10.63 30.71 27.98
C ALA A 179 11.45 29.64 27.24
N THR A 180 12.51 29.15 27.89
CA THR A 180 13.40 28.11 27.35
C THR A 180 13.59 26.95 28.33
N LEU A 181 13.46 25.73 27.83
CA LEU A 181 13.78 24.49 28.53
C LEU A 181 14.99 23.83 27.87
N PHE A 182 16.02 23.53 28.65
CA PHE A 182 17.13 22.67 28.24
C PHE A 182 16.89 21.25 28.74
N THR A 183 16.87 20.29 27.82
CA THR A 183 16.78 18.86 28.13
C THR A 183 18.06 18.36 28.81
N CYS A 184 18.02 17.17 29.40
CA CYS A 184 19.20 16.53 29.98
C CYS A 184 20.31 16.28 28.93
N SER A 185 21.58 16.42 29.33
CA SER A 185 22.77 16.11 28.52
C SER A 185 23.61 14.96 29.11
N THR A 186 24.44 14.30 28.27
CA THR A 186 25.50 13.37 28.70
C THR A 186 26.79 14.10 29.03
N ALA A 187 27.56 13.55 29.99
CA ALA A 187 28.82 14.13 30.44
C ALA A 187 30.02 13.83 29.52
N ASP A 188 29.94 12.82 28.65
CA ASP A 188 31.11 12.15 28.10
C ASP A 188 31.26 12.20 26.57
N GLY A 189 30.35 12.84 25.83
CA GLY A 189 30.45 12.96 24.36
C GLY A 189 30.48 11.63 23.61
N THR A 190 30.29 10.50 24.31
CA THR A 190 30.09 9.18 23.72
C THR A 190 28.60 9.00 23.43
N THR A 191 28.25 8.06 22.55
CA THR A 191 26.88 7.75 22.10
C THR A 191 26.01 7.09 23.19
N GLY A 192 25.96 7.70 24.37
CA GLY A 192 25.07 7.35 25.47
C GLY A 192 23.72 8.05 25.32
N LYS A 193 22.64 7.26 25.35
CA LYS A 193 21.26 7.74 25.19
C LYS A 193 20.77 8.36 26.51
N THR A 194 21.05 9.64 26.79
CA THR A 194 20.33 10.36 27.85
C THR A 194 18.96 10.79 27.33
N MET A 195 17.92 10.50 28.11
CA MET A 195 16.53 10.62 27.70
C MET A 195 15.78 11.57 28.66
N THR A 196 15.22 12.65 28.11
CA THR A 196 14.21 13.47 28.79
C THR A 196 12.85 12.94 28.37
N ALA A 197 12.08 12.39 29.30
CA ALA A 197 10.89 11.62 29.00
C ALA A 197 9.65 12.17 29.73
N PRO A 198 9.07 13.30 29.25
CA PRO A 198 7.84 13.80 29.81
C PRO A 198 6.63 12.95 29.38
N LEU A 199 5.63 12.83 30.27
CA LEU A 199 4.34 12.24 29.91
C LEU A 199 3.55 13.16 28.97
N GLY A 200 3.81 14.47 28.99
CA GLY A 200 3.23 15.42 28.05
C GLY A 200 4.10 16.65 27.83
N LEU A 201 4.04 17.25 26.65
CA LEU A 201 4.72 18.51 26.33
C LEU A 201 3.73 19.48 25.67
N ILE A 202 3.55 20.67 26.26
CA ILE A 202 2.64 21.70 25.76
C ILE A 202 3.27 23.10 25.80
N GLY A 203 2.67 24.02 25.04
CA GLY A 203 3.00 25.44 25.05
C GLY A 203 3.68 25.95 23.79
N GLU A 204 4.29 27.13 23.91
CA GLU A 204 4.77 27.97 22.80
C GLU A 204 6.26 28.36 22.92
N GLY A 205 6.92 27.93 24.01
CA GLY A 205 8.31 28.26 24.29
C GLY A 205 9.34 27.48 23.46
N THR A 206 10.60 27.56 23.87
CA THR A 206 11.71 26.85 23.23
C THR A 206 12.13 25.65 24.05
N VAL A 207 12.25 24.48 23.42
CA VAL A 207 12.90 23.29 23.97
C VAL A 207 14.19 23.05 23.21
N THR A 208 15.31 22.93 23.91
CA THR A 208 16.64 22.78 23.31
C THR A 208 17.54 21.90 24.17
N ASN A 209 18.77 21.68 23.72
CA ASN A 209 19.86 21.17 24.53
C ASN A 209 21.14 21.98 24.32
N ASP A 210 22.11 21.79 25.22
CA ASP A 210 23.47 22.34 25.16
C ASP A 210 24.51 21.26 24.84
N CYS A 211 24.07 20.01 24.60
CA CYS A 211 24.90 18.87 24.19
C CYS A 211 25.20 18.91 22.68
N ALA A 212 26.44 18.62 22.29
CA ALA A 212 26.78 18.39 20.88
C ALA A 212 26.24 17.04 20.39
N ALA A 213 26.19 16.04 21.28
CA ALA A 213 25.65 14.71 21.04
C ALA A 213 24.12 14.73 20.90
N GLU A 214 23.55 13.71 20.25
CA GLU A 214 22.10 13.55 20.17
C GLU A 214 21.52 13.19 21.53
N CYS A 215 20.59 14.02 22.02
CA CYS A 215 19.86 13.80 23.26
C CYS A 215 18.38 13.46 22.93
N PHE A 216 17.80 12.45 23.59
CA PHE A 216 16.44 12.00 23.29
C PHE A 216 15.42 12.85 24.06
N LEU A 217 14.39 13.31 23.35
CA LEU A 217 13.15 13.80 23.93
C LEU A 217 12.06 12.78 23.60
N GLU A 218 11.62 12.00 24.58
CA GLU A 218 10.62 10.94 24.38
C GLU A 218 9.30 11.31 25.05
N ILE A 219 8.28 11.60 24.25
CA ILE A 219 6.95 11.88 24.77
C ILE A 219 6.29 10.55 25.09
N LEU A 220 6.16 10.26 26.37
CA LEU A 220 5.65 8.97 26.81
C LEU A 220 4.14 8.93 26.77
N GLY A 221 3.41 10.01 27.03
CA GLY A 221 1.98 9.87 27.26
C GLY A 221 1.68 9.31 28.64
N SER A 222 0.53 9.69 29.17
CA SER A 222 -0.07 9.03 30.33
C SER A 222 -1.52 8.73 29.97
N GLY A 223 -2.11 7.69 30.56
CA GLY A 223 -3.55 7.39 30.39
C GLY A 223 -4.52 8.52 30.82
N ARG A 224 -3.97 9.67 31.23
CA ARG A 224 -4.65 10.86 31.74
C ARG A 224 -4.88 11.94 30.67
N ILE A 225 -3.93 12.15 29.75
CA ILE A 225 -4.04 13.12 28.66
C ILE A 225 -3.55 12.45 27.38
N TRP A 226 -4.50 12.12 26.51
CA TRP A 226 -4.26 11.34 25.30
C TRP A 226 -3.82 12.18 24.10
N SER A 227 -3.87 13.50 24.21
CA SER A 227 -3.46 14.41 23.14
C SER A 227 -2.80 15.66 23.70
N HIS A 228 -1.60 15.96 23.20
CA HIS A 228 -0.84 17.15 23.53
C HIS A 228 -0.59 17.99 22.29
N GLU A 229 -0.57 19.31 22.47
CA GLU A 229 -0.25 20.25 21.41
C GLU A 229 0.92 21.15 21.84
N PHE A 230 1.95 21.20 20.99
CA PHE A 230 3.09 22.09 21.16
C PHE A 230 3.24 22.99 19.94
N ALA A 231 2.96 24.27 20.15
CA ALA A 231 3.05 25.33 19.15
C ALA A 231 4.43 26.03 19.13
N GLY A 232 5.29 25.68 20.09
CA GLY A 232 6.61 26.27 20.29
C GLY A 232 7.68 25.81 19.30
N ARG A 233 8.93 25.92 19.74
CA ARG A 233 10.13 25.58 18.96
C ARG A 233 10.96 24.50 19.65
N ILE A 234 11.29 23.43 18.93
CA ILE A 234 12.27 22.41 19.35
C ILE A 234 13.54 22.59 18.52
N THR A 235 14.70 22.71 19.17
CA THR A 235 16.00 22.97 18.51
C THR A 235 17.15 22.21 19.20
N GLY A 236 18.36 22.34 18.68
CA GLY A 236 19.55 21.61 19.16
C GLY A 236 19.72 20.21 18.56
N SER A 237 20.57 19.40 19.17
CA SER A 237 20.81 18.00 18.78
C SER A 237 19.78 17.07 19.44
N ILE A 238 18.49 17.26 19.14
CA ILE A 238 17.39 16.47 19.74
C ILE A 238 16.91 15.40 18.76
N LEU A 239 16.73 14.18 19.27
CA LEU A 239 15.97 13.10 18.62
C LEU A 239 14.61 13.02 19.31
N LEU A 240 13.54 13.30 18.55
CA LEU A 240 12.18 13.35 19.08
C LEU A 240 11.49 12.00 18.86
N ASN A 241 11.13 11.35 19.96
CA ASN A 241 10.37 10.12 19.98
C ASN A 241 8.97 10.36 20.56
N ASN A 242 7.98 9.66 20.03
CA ASN A 242 6.67 9.54 20.65
C ASN A 242 6.37 8.06 20.89
N GLY A 243 6.10 7.71 22.14
CA GLY A 243 5.94 6.32 22.57
C GLY A 243 4.50 5.88 22.78
N TYR A 244 3.65 6.74 23.39
CA TYR A 244 2.37 6.26 23.94
C TYR A 244 1.21 7.30 23.93
N THR A 245 1.30 8.40 23.17
CA THR A 245 0.23 9.42 23.11
C THR A 245 0.04 10.05 21.73
N HIS A 246 -1.01 10.84 21.53
CA HIS A 246 -1.10 11.73 20.37
C HIS A 246 -0.35 13.02 20.65
N PHE A 247 0.65 13.34 19.83
CA PHE A 247 1.45 14.56 19.99
C PHE A 247 1.42 15.41 18.73
N ASN A 248 0.79 16.59 18.80
CA ASN A 248 0.65 17.50 17.68
C ASN A 248 1.67 18.63 17.77
N LEU A 249 2.53 18.73 16.75
CA LEU A 249 3.44 19.84 16.53
C LEU A 249 2.79 20.86 15.59
N THR A 250 2.08 21.80 16.18
CA THR A 250 1.45 22.92 15.45
C THR A 250 2.43 24.07 15.19
N GLY A 251 3.54 24.10 15.93
CA GLY A 251 4.67 24.98 15.66
C GLY A 251 5.44 24.54 14.41
N THR A 252 5.88 25.51 13.60
CA THR A 252 6.59 25.25 12.33
C THR A 252 8.06 25.67 12.36
N ARG A 253 8.58 26.06 13.53
CA ARG A 253 9.91 26.67 13.71
C ARG A 253 10.96 25.68 14.26
N ASN A 254 10.70 24.38 14.20
CA ASN A 254 11.62 23.39 14.77
C ASN A 254 12.86 23.25 13.88
N THR A 255 14.02 23.09 14.51
CA THR A 255 15.32 23.01 13.82
C THR A 255 16.23 21.95 14.43
N PHE A 256 15.65 20.97 15.14
CA PHE A 256 16.43 19.88 15.72
C PHE A 256 17.10 19.04 14.62
N ARG A 257 18.29 18.50 14.92
CA ARG A 257 19.16 17.81 13.95
C ARG A 257 18.95 16.29 13.88
N GLY A 258 18.18 15.71 14.81
CA GLY A 258 17.94 14.27 14.91
C GLY A 258 16.71 13.78 14.14
N ILE A 259 16.41 12.50 14.31
CA ILE A 259 15.28 11.81 13.70
C ILE A 259 14.01 12.11 14.49
N MET A 260 12.90 12.30 13.78
CA MET A 260 11.57 12.18 14.36
C MET A 260 11.11 10.73 14.18
N ALA A 261 10.87 10.03 15.27
CA ALA A 261 10.42 8.64 15.22
C ALA A 261 9.21 8.40 16.11
N ILE A 262 8.35 7.49 15.66
CA ILE A 262 7.31 6.90 16.49
C ILE A 262 7.84 5.56 16.97
N ARG A 263 7.73 5.29 18.27
CA ARG A 263 8.22 4.08 18.90
C ARG A 263 7.05 3.33 19.53
N GLU A 264 6.87 2.07 19.18
CA GLU A 264 5.91 1.22 19.87
C GLU A 264 6.62 0.49 21.03
N SER A 265 5.99 0.48 22.20
CA SER A 265 6.53 -0.11 23.43
C SER A 265 5.80 -1.40 23.78
N SER A 266 6.51 -2.32 24.44
CA SER A 266 6.16 -3.73 24.51
C SER A 266 5.20 -4.16 25.62
N ASP A 267 4.88 -3.28 26.57
CA ASP A 267 4.48 -3.75 27.89
C ASP A 267 3.07 -3.31 28.33
N GLU A 268 2.35 -2.51 27.54
CA GLU A 268 1.04 -1.98 27.93
C GLU A 268 -0.09 -2.36 26.96
N GLU A 269 -0.93 -3.31 27.41
CA GLU A 269 -2.21 -3.67 26.80
C GLU A 269 -3.18 -2.48 26.88
N GLY A 270 -3.17 -1.57 25.89
CA GLY A 270 -4.17 -0.48 25.85
C GLY A 270 -3.90 0.66 24.88
N LEU A 271 -2.71 0.75 24.29
CA LEU A 271 -2.29 1.91 23.51
C LEU A 271 -2.70 1.74 22.05
N GLN A 272 -3.77 2.43 21.65
CA GLN A 272 -4.31 2.33 20.30
C GLN A 272 -3.98 3.59 19.49
N ASN A 273 -3.41 3.44 18.28
CA ASN A 273 -3.27 4.48 17.26
C ASN A 273 -2.37 5.69 17.63
N VAL A 274 -1.24 5.45 18.30
CA VAL A 274 -0.24 6.50 18.63
C VAL A 274 0.14 7.28 17.37
N ARG A 275 0.06 8.62 17.45
CA ARG A 275 0.34 9.48 16.29
C ARG A 275 1.08 10.78 16.60
N ILE A 276 1.88 11.23 15.64
CA ILE A 276 2.47 12.57 15.66
C ILE A 276 1.77 13.44 14.61
N GLY A 277 1.14 14.53 15.05
CA GLY A 277 0.56 15.55 14.18
C GLY A 277 1.62 16.54 13.70
N LEU A 278 1.68 16.81 12.40
CA LEU A 278 2.66 17.72 11.79
C LEU A 278 1.96 18.78 10.95
N LYS A 279 2.12 20.06 11.31
CA LYS A 279 1.57 21.17 10.53
C LYS A 279 2.39 21.51 9.30
N LYS A 280 3.72 21.40 9.40
CA LYS A 280 4.65 21.61 8.29
C LYS A 280 5.78 20.58 8.34
N ILE A 281 5.77 19.56 7.50
CA ILE A 281 6.84 18.57 7.41
C ILE A 281 8.15 19.25 6.95
N GLY A 282 8.05 20.14 5.96
CA GLY A 282 9.15 20.91 5.38
C GLY A 282 10.18 20.05 4.65
N ASN A 283 11.19 20.70 4.04
CA ASN A 283 12.24 20.03 3.28
C ASN A 283 13.49 19.73 4.12
N LYS A 284 14.37 18.86 3.62
CA LYS A 284 15.68 18.51 4.21
C LYS A 284 16.57 19.74 4.33
N ALA A 285 16.54 20.62 3.32
CA ALA A 285 17.32 21.85 3.27
C ALA A 285 16.69 23.02 4.03
N ASP A 286 15.43 22.92 4.47
CA ASP A 286 14.75 24.00 5.16
C ASP A 286 15.47 24.35 6.47
N ALA A 287 15.56 25.65 6.75
CA ALA A 287 16.08 26.14 8.00
C ALA A 287 15.17 25.76 9.18
N GLU A 288 13.85 25.73 8.97
CA GLU A 288 12.84 25.41 9.98
C GLU A 288 11.61 24.66 9.41
N SER A 289 11.11 23.67 10.16
CA SER A 289 9.83 22.97 9.91
C SER A 289 9.25 22.38 11.20
N SER A 290 8.04 21.81 11.20
CA SER A 290 7.54 21.01 12.33
C SER A 290 8.35 19.73 12.53
N ALA A 291 8.84 19.10 11.46
CA ALA A 291 9.64 17.86 11.51
C ALA A 291 11.16 18.10 11.70
N GLY A 292 11.61 19.34 11.87
CA GLY A 292 13.02 19.67 12.09
C GLY A 292 13.91 19.52 10.84
N ARG A 293 15.22 19.72 11.02
CA ARG A 293 16.21 19.70 9.93
C ARG A 293 16.95 18.36 9.91
N ASN A 294 16.84 17.61 8.82
CA ASN A 294 17.52 16.34 8.67
C ASN A 294 18.80 16.54 7.86
N ASN A 295 19.95 16.51 8.54
CA ASN A 295 21.26 16.84 7.95
C ASN A 295 22.11 15.61 7.58
N GLY A 296 21.56 14.38 7.57
CA GLY A 296 22.46 13.23 7.44
C GLY A 296 21.96 11.82 7.18
N SER A 297 20.64 11.52 7.07
CA SER A 297 20.07 10.37 6.30
C SER A 297 18.68 9.88 6.73
N TYR A 298 17.98 10.54 7.65
CA TYR A 298 16.74 9.97 8.19
C TYR A 298 15.62 11.00 8.35
N GLY A 299 14.61 10.90 7.49
CA GLY A 299 13.41 11.74 7.53
C GLY A 299 12.45 11.29 8.61
N LEU A 300 11.17 11.15 8.28
CA LEU A 300 10.15 10.66 9.20
C LEU A 300 10.35 9.14 9.40
N GLY A 301 10.57 8.75 10.65
CA GLY A 301 10.88 7.37 11.02
C GLY A 301 9.72 6.66 11.71
N PHE A 302 9.58 5.37 11.44
CA PHE A 302 8.81 4.43 12.25
C PHE A 302 9.82 3.50 12.91
N ARG A 303 9.96 3.49 14.23
CA ARG A 303 10.93 2.67 14.96
C ARG A 303 10.26 1.60 15.80
N ASP A 304 10.83 0.41 15.81
CA ASP A 304 10.40 -0.70 16.68
C ASP A 304 8.91 -1.10 16.49
N THR A 305 8.32 -0.86 15.31
CA THR A 305 6.86 -1.01 15.06
C THR A 305 6.37 -2.44 14.86
N CYS A 306 7.20 -3.43 15.14
CA CYS A 306 6.86 -4.85 14.95
C CYS A 306 6.96 -5.64 16.27
N LEU A 307 7.27 -4.97 17.38
CA LEU A 307 7.99 -5.66 18.43
C LEU A 307 7.05 -6.48 19.35
N TRP A 308 5.88 -6.01 19.81
CA TRP A 308 5.12 -6.77 20.84
C TRP A 308 3.60 -6.52 20.99
N SER A 309 2.98 -5.51 20.38
CA SER A 309 1.56 -5.22 20.71
C SER A 309 0.58 -6.03 19.87
N ARG A 310 -0.50 -6.47 20.50
CA ARG A 310 -1.49 -7.37 19.91
C ARG A 310 -2.56 -6.70 19.07
N ASN A 311 -2.61 -5.37 18.86
CA ASN A 311 -3.78 -4.82 18.14
C ASN A 311 -3.73 -3.45 17.45
N ASN A 312 -2.75 -2.56 17.51
CA ASN A 312 -2.98 -1.19 16.99
C ASN A 312 -1.75 -0.50 16.39
N GLY A 313 -1.90 -0.02 15.15
CA GLY A 313 -0.85 0.64 14.39
C GLY A 313 -0.35 1.97 14.95
N SER A 314 0.72 2.50 14.35
CA SER A 314 1.31 3.81 14.71
C SER A 314 1.51 4.67 13.46
N GLY A 315 1.40 5.99 13.57
CA GLY A 315 1.33 6.82 12.37
C GLY A 315 1.53 8.32 12.49
N TYR A 316 1.72 8.95 11.34
CA TYR A 316 1.76 10.42 11.26
C TYR A 316 0.38 10.95 10.87
N LEU A 317 0.01 12.10 11.44
CA LEU A 317 -1.17 12.86 11.03
C LEU A 317 -0.70 14.18 10.42
N TYR A 318 -1.09 14.45 9.19
CA TYR A 318 -0.90 15.75 8.58
C TYR A 318 -2.01 16.71 9.00
N ILE A 319 -1.62 17.84 9.61
CA ILE A 319 -2.55 18.90 10.07
C ILE A 319 -2.26 20.24 9.38
N GLY A 320 -1.49 20.22 8.30
CA GLY A 320 -1.22 21.38 7.45
C GLY A 320 -2.25 21.55 6.32
N ASP A 321 -2.03 22.60 5.52
CA ASP A 321 -2.93 23.00 4.43
C ASP A 321 -2.32 22.75 3.03
N GLY A 322 -1.42 21.77 2.94
CA GLY A 322 -0.75 21.35 1.71
C GLY A 322 0.70 21.84 1.62
N GLU A 323 1.61 20.95 1.20
CA GLU A 323 3.02 21.25 0.99
C GLU A 323 3.70 20.20 0.10
N THR A 324 4.88 20.51 -0.42
CA THR A 324 5.79 19.53 -1.02
C THR A 324 6.98 19.32 -0.10
N THR A 325 7.31 18.06 0.19
CA THR A 325 8.43 17.68 1.06
C THR A 325 9.33 16.62 0.42
N ASP A 326 10.64 16.85 0.49
CA ASP A 326 11.67 15.88 0.10
C ASP A 326 12.13 14.96 1.24
N LYS A 327 11.44 14.99 2.40
CA LYS A 327 11.75 14.12 3.54
C LYS A 327 11.48 12.67 3.18
N ASP A 328 12.43 11.81 3.55
CA ASP A 328 12.26 10.37 3.38
C ASP A 328 11.30 9.83 4.46
N ILE A 329 10.50 8.82 4.12
CA ILE A 329 9.76 8.00 5.08
C ILE A 329 10.52 6.68 5.24
N THR A 330 10.94 6.38 6.47
CA THR A 330 11.75 5.20 6.78
C THR A 330 11.08 4.34 7.81
N VAL A 331 10.83 3.07 7.48
CA VAL A 331 10.28 2.09 8.41
C VAL A 331 11.41 1.20 8.95
N HIS A 332 11.55 1.15 10.26
CA HIS A 332 12.40 0.20 10.97
C HIS A 332 11.50 -0.87 11.60
N ALA A 333 11.56 -2.09 11.09
CA ALA A 333 10.90 -3.25 11.69
C ALA A 333 11.95 -4.19 12.28
N THR A 334 12.01 -4.20 13.60
CA THR A 334 12.76 -5.19 14.38
C THR A 334 11.84 -6.37 14.66
N HIS A 335 11.96 -7.48 13.92
CA HIS A 335 11.27 -8.72 14.31
C HIS A 335 12.12 -9.47 15.34
N LYS A 336 11.62 -9.63 16.57
CA LYS A 336 12.28 -10.47 17.57
C LYS A 336 12.01 -11.94 17.25
N SER A 337 13.07 -12.76 17.16
CA SER A 337 12.93 -14.21 16.97
C SER A 337 12.01 -14.82 18.04
N GLY A 338 11.02 -15.61 17.62
CA GLY A 338 10.07 -16.29 18.51
C GLY A 338 8.80 -15.51 18.87
N VAL A 339 8.61 -14.29 18.35
CA VAL A 339 7.34 -13.56 18.40
C VAL A 339 6.57 -13.85 17.11
N ALA A 340 5.27 -14.10 17.20
CA ALA A 340 4.44 -14.33 16.01
C ALA A 340 4.36 -13.05 15.16
N PRO A 341 4.26 -13.15 13.82
CA PRO A 341 3.95 -12.02 12.95
C PRO A 341 2.76 -11.21 13.50
N GLY A 342 2.92 -9.88 13.53
CA GLY A 342 1.92 -8.95 14.07
C GLY A 342 1.03 -8.38 12.97
N ASP A 343 -0.22 -8.07 13.30
CA ASP A 343 -1.17 -7.49 12.34
C ASP A 343 -1.10 -5.94 12.31
N ASN A 344 -0.19 -5.33 13.07
CA ASN A 344 -0.13 -3.88 13.28
C ASN A 344 0.42 -3.15 12.03
N PRO A 345 -0.35 -2.22 11.45
CA PRO A 345 0.09 -1.40 10.32
C PRO A 345 0.80 -0.12 10.78
N ASN A 346 1.76 0.36 9.99
CA ASN A 346 2.15 1.76 10.06
C ASN A 346 1.17 2.59 9.22
N PHE A 347 0.88 3.83 9.61
CA PHE A 347 -0.03 4.66 8.82
C PHE A 347 0.46 6.09 8.59
N PHE A 348 -0.02 6.67 7.50
CA PHE A 348 0.02 8.11 7.26
C PHE A 348 -1.40 8.61 6.99
N ASP A 349 -1.89 9.46 7.89
CA ASP A 349 -3.20 10.11 7.81
C ASP A 349 -3.01 11.52 7.23
N ALA A 350 -3.61 11.78 6.06
CA ALA A 350 -3.57 13.08 5.40
C ALA A 350 -4.37 14.18 6.11
N GLY A 351 -5.13 13.83 7.16
CA GLY A 351 -6.05 14.75 7.83
C GLY A 351 -7.24 15.12 6.95
N ALA A 352 -7.90 16.23 7.30
CA ALA A 352 -9.08 16.73 6.59
C ALA A 352 -8.73 17.59 5.37
N THR A 353 -7.59 18.29 5.39
CA THR A 353 -7.17 19.14 4.27
C THR A 353 -6.35 18.35 3.24
N GLY A 354 -5.32 17.63 3.70
CA GLY A 354 -4.34 16.96 2.83
C GLY A 354 -3.56 17.92 1.94
N GLY A 355 -3.35 17.57 0.67
CA GLY A 355 -2.55 18.36 -0.27
C GLY A 355 -1.04 18.19 -0.10
N ILE A 356 -0.58 17.13 0.59
CA ILE A 356 0.85 16.88 0.77
C ILE A 356 1.43 16.06 -0.38
N THR A 357 2.57 16.49 -0.92
CA THR A 357 3.35 15.77 -1.94
C THR A 357 4.70 15.34 -1.37
N PHE A 358 4.93 14.03 -1.26
CA PHE A 358 6.20 13.45 -0.86
C PHE A 358 7.10 13.19 -2.07
N THR A 359 8.19 13.93 -2.22
CA THR A 359 9.23 13.67 -3.24
C THR A 359 10.43 12.90 -2.67
N GLY A 360 10.50 12.76 -1.34
CA GLY A 360 11.47 11.92 -0.66
C GLY A 360 11.18 10.43 -0.81
N ARG A 361 12.16 9.60 -0.46
CA ARG A 361 12.09 8.14 -0.61
C ARG A 361 11.20 7.52 0.46
N PHE A 362 10.39 6.55 0.08
CA PHE A 362 9.80 5.60 1.04
C PHE A 362 10.72 4.39 1.10
N GLN A 363 11.18 3.98 2.27
CA GLN A 363 12.18 2.90 2.38
C GLN A 363 12.07 2.12 3.69
N SER A 364 12.56 0.90 3.69
CA SER A 364 12.77 0.14 4.91
C SER A 364 14.24 0.23 5.35
N ALA A 365 14.47 0.34 6.65
CA ALA A 365 15.81 0.28 7.23
C ALA A 365 16.27 -1.16 7.51
N ASP A 366 15.34 -2.11 7.55
CA ASP A 366 15.59 -3.50 7.91
C ASP A 366 15.38 -4.44 6.71
N GLY A 367 16.04 -5.60 6.73
CA GLY A 367 15.91 -6.62 5.67
C GLY A 367 14.97 -7.77 6.06
N ASN A 368 14.41 -8.46 5.06
CA ASN A 368 13.62 -9.70 5.20
C ASN A 368 12.22 -9.57 5.84
N MET A 369 11.51 -8.47 5.58
CA MET A 369 10.21 -8.15 6.18
C MET A 369 9.16 -7.75 5.15
N ASN A 370 7.89 -8.10 5.42
CA ASN A 370 6.70 -7.52 4.81
C ASN A 370 6.18 -6.40 5.72
N HIS A 371 6.02 -5.20 5.17
CA HIS A 371 5.54 -4.02 5.89
C HIS A 371 4.11 -3.68 5.46
N ARG A 372 3.18 -3.72 6.41
CA ARG A 372 1.81 -3.24 6.21
C ARG A 372 1.78 -1.72 6.43
N PHE A 373 1.42 -0.95 5.40
CA PHE A 373 1.42 0.51 5.42
C PHE A 373 0.08 1.07 4.94
N ILE A 374 -0.62 1.80 5.80
CA ILE A 374 -1.92 2.40 5.52
C ILE A 374 -1.75 3.86 5.08
N LEU A 375 -2.35 4.20 3.95
CA LEU A 375 -2.59 5.57 3.50
C LEU A 375 -4.05 5.91 3.83
N THR A 376 -4.28 6.90 4.69
CA THR A 376 -5.62 7.28 5.15
C THR A 376 -5.84 8.79 5.16
N GLY A 377 -7.03 9.22 5.58
CA GLY A 377 -7.45 10.61 5.67
C GLY A 377 -8.78 10.89 4.96
N SER A 378 -9.38 12.01 5.31
CA SER A 378 -10.61 12.54 4.69
C SER A 378 -10.31 13.71 3.75
N ASN A 379 -9.04 13.84 3.36
CA ASN A 379 -8.47 14.99 2.70
C ASN A 379 -9.28 15.45 1.48
N THR A 380 -9.63 16.73 1.48
CA THR A 380 -10.30 17.38 0.34
C THR A 380 -9.34 17.66 -0.82
N SER A 381 -8.05 17.84 -0.53
CA SER A 381 -6.98 18.03 -1.51
C SER A 381 -6.18 16.74 -1.68
N GLU A 382 -5.92 16.33 -2.92
CA GLU A 382 -5.14 15.14 -3.25
C GLU A 382 -3.76 15.14 -2.57
N CYS A 383 -3.39 14.01 -1.96
CA CYS A 383 -2.03 13.75 -1.48
C CYS A 383 -1.28 12.87 -2.48
N VAL A 384 0.02 13.07 -2.64
CA VAL A 384 0.82 12.43 -3.69
C VAL A 384 2.10 11.82 -3.12
N ILE A 385 2.37 10.55 -3.46
CA ILE A 385 3.69 9.93 -3.33
C ILE A 385 4.38 10.07 -4.68
N ALA A 386 5.33 11.01 -4.74
CA ALA A 386 6.12 11.39 -5.91
C ALA A 386 7.62 11.10 -5.76
N GLY A 387 8.02 10.40 -4.70
CA GLY A 387 9.36 9.85 -4.53
C GLY A 387 9.38 8.33 -4.68
N PRO A 388 10.57 7.72 -4.89
CA PRO A 388 10.65 6.29 -5.14
C PRO A 388 10.37 5.48 -3.86
N ILE A 389 9.63 4.38 -4.02
CA ILE A 389 9.44 3.39 -2.96
C ILE A 389 10.57 2.35 -3.10
N LYS A 390 11.42 2.27 -2.09
CA LYS A 390 12.65 1.49 -2.07
C LYS A 390 12.54 0.26 -1.19
N LYS A 391 13.33 -0.71 -1.59
CA LYS A 391 13.48 -2.03 -1.02
C LYS A 391 14.25 -2.01 0.32
N LYS A 392 15.43 -1.39 0.37
CA LYS A 392 16.20 -1.14 1.61
C LYS A 392 17.04 0.13 1.57
N TYR A 393 17.31 0.64 2.76
CA TYR A 393 18.38 1.58 3.06
C TYR A 393 19.72 0.83 3.22
N ASP A 394 20.56 0.75 2.18
CA ASP A 394 21.99 0.42 2.36
C ASP A 394 22.88 0.78 1.17
N SER A 395 24.05 1.32 1.49
CA SER A 395 25.20 1.57 0.61
C SER A 395 26.09 0.34 0.40
N ASN A 396 25.90 -0.76 1.15
CA ASN A 396 26.77 -1.95 1.17
C ASN A 396 26.00 -3.28 1.07
N ASN A 397 25.58 -3.62 -0.16
CA ASN A 397 25.42 -4.98 -0.72
C ASN A 397 25.04 -6.17 0.20
N ALA A 398 23.78 -6.63 0.16
CA ALA A 398 23.36 -8.03 0.08
C ALA A 398 21.83 -8.10 -0.10
N VAL A 399 21.38 -9.02 -0.95
CA VAL A 399 19.99 -9.31 -1.34
C VAL A 399 19.14 -9.61 -0.10
N ALA A 400 18.52 -8.59 0.48
CA ALA A 400 17.40 -8.82 1.39
C ALA A 400 16.13 -8.84 0.54
N ASN A 401 15.22 -9.78 0.80
CA ASN A 401 13.87 -9.71 0.26
C ASN A 401 13.10 -8.74 1.17
N TYR A 402 12.29 -7.87 0.61
CA TYR A 402 11.53 -6.89 1.39
C TYR A 402 10.28 -6.58 0.60
N ASN A 403 9.18 -6.49 1.32
CA ASN A 403 7.89 -6.33 0.70
C ASN A 403 7.10 -5.22 1.38
N TRP A 404 6.30 -4.53 0.57
CA TRP A 404 5.35 -3.55 1.06
C TRP A 404 3.95 -4.05 0.74
N ARG A 405 3.05 -3.95 1.70
CA ARG A 405 1.62 -4.01 1.45
C ARG A 405 1.03 -2.65 1.75
N PHE A 406 0.62 -1.94 0.70
CA PHE A 406 -0.04 -0.65 0.85
C PHE A 406 -1.54 -0.85 0.92
N ILE A 407 -2.18 -0.17 1.87
CA ILE A 407 -3.63 -0.23 2.06
C ILE A 407 -4.16 1.20 2.03
N LYS A 408 -5.09 1.46 1.12
CA LYS A 408 -5.79 2.74 1.05
C LYS A 408 -7.09 2.65 1.86
N GLN A 409 -7.20 3.51 2.87
CA GLN A 409 -8.36 3.70 3.74
C GLN A 409 -8.75 5.19 3.83
N GLY A 410 -9.82 5.50 4.55
CA GLY A 410 -10.36 6.86 4.64
C GLY A 410 -11.01 7.34 3.33
N THR A 411 -11.80 8.40 3.39
CA THR A 411 -12.61 8.88 2.26
C THR A 411 -11.82 9.72 1.24
N GLY A 412 -10.63 10.19 1.60
CA GLY A 412 -9.82 11.08 0.78
C GLY A 412 -9.07 10.40 -0.38
N VAL A 413 -8.26 11.20 -1.08
CA VAL A 413 -7.55 10.79 -2.30
C VAL A 413 -6.04 10.74 -2.08
N TRP A 414 -5.43 9.61 -2.44
CA TRP A 414 -3.97 9.46 -2.52
C TRP A 414 -3.57 9.05 -3.93
N ARG A 415 -2.49 9.61 -4.45
CA ARG A 415 -1.95 9.33 -5.79
C ARG A 415 -0.52 8.80 -5.72
N LEU A 416 -0.25 7.75 -6.48
CA LEU A 416 1.09 7.20 -6.70
C LEU A 416 1.59 7.69 -8.06
N ALA A 417 2.56 8.59 -8.06
CA ALA A 417 3.13 9.11 -9.30
C ALA A 417 4.05 8.07 -9.97
N ASP A 418 4.23 8.18 -11.29
CA ASP A 418 5.23 7.36 -11.98
C ASP A 418 6.64 7.91 -11.72
N VAL A 419 7.35 7.26 -10.80
CA VAL A 419 8.68 7.68 -10.36
C VAL A 419 9.73 6.65 -10.77
N ALA A 420 10.83 7.15 -11.34
CA ALA A 420 11.99 6.32 -11.65
C ALA A 420 12.55 5.64 -10.39
N ASN A 421 13.02 4.40 -10.54
CA ASN A 421 13.62 3.62 -9.45
C ASN A 421 12.69 3.23 -8.28
N THR A 422 11.37 3.24 -8.48
CA THR A 422 10.44 2.53 -7.58
C THR A 422 10.67 1.03 -7.67
N GLU A 423 10.84 0.37 -6.51
CA GLU A 423 11.25 -1.02 -6.31
C GLU A 423 10.26 -1.86 -5.49
N MET A 424 9.07 -1.33 -5.20
CA MET A 424 8.01 -2.05 -4.48
C MET A 424 7.61 -3.34 -5.20
N GLU A 425 7.43 -4.45 -4.47
CA GLU A 425 7.13 -5.78 -5.05
C GLU A 425 5.79 -6.37 -4.64
N GLY A 426 5.06 -5.72 -3.73
CA GLY A 426 3.96 -6.35 -3.01
C GLY A 426 2.57 -6.03 -3.52
N VAL A 427 1.63 -6.03 -2.59
CA VAL A 427 0.18 -5.93 -2.83
C VAL A 427 -0.31 -4.51 -2.52
N PHE A 428 -1.26 -4.03 -3.32
CA PHE A 428 -2.07 -2.85 -2.99
C PHE A 428 -3.49 -3.28 -2.65
N ALA A 429 -4.00 -2.81 -1.52
CA ALA A 429 -5.40 -2.95 -1.14
C ALA A 429 -6.10 -1.59 -1.17
N VAL A 430 -7.32 -1.52 -1.69
CA VAL A 430 -8.14 -0.29 -1.68
C VAL A 430 -9.46 -0.60 -0.98
N GLU A 431 -9.55 -0.20 0.28
CA GLU A 431 -10.66 -0.53 1.17
C GLU A 431 -11.67 0.62 1.30
N ASN A 432 -11.23 1.89 1.20
CA ASN A 432 -12.09 3.07 1.17
C ASN A 432 -11.42 4.27 0.47
N GLY A 433 -12.22 5.21 -0.05
CA GLY A 433 -11.76 6.41 -0.77
C GLY A 433 -11.10 6.10 -2.10
N THR A 434 -10.14 6.93 -2.54
CA THR A 434 -9.53 6.81 -3.88
C THR A 434 -8.02 6.63 -3.83
N LEU A 435 -7.53 5.56 -4.47
CA LEU A 435 -6.12 5.39 -4.82
C LEU A 435 -5.93 5.64 -6.32
N ARG A 436 -5.22 6.71 -6.67
CA ARG A 436 -4.84 7.06 -8.03
C ARG A 436 -3.46 6.56 -8.37
N TYR A 437 -3.23 6.25 -9.64
CA TYR A 437 -1.93 5.85 -10.15
C TYR A 437 -1.71 6.32 -11.59
N ASP A 438 -0.45 6.61 -11.91
CA ASP A 438 -0.05 7.20 -13.19
C ASP A 438 0.32 6.15 -14.24
N SER A 439 0.79 4.98 -13.81
CA SER A 439 1.20 3.91 -14.71
C SER A 439 0.99 2.54 -14.10
N ILE A 440 0.59 1.59 -14.94
CA ILE A 440 0.49 0.17 -14.62
C ILE A 440 1.17 -0.62 -15.74
N ALA A 441 1.84 -1.71 -15.38
CA ALA A 441 2.60 -2.56 -16.29
C ALA A 441 2.50 -4.02 -15.86
N GLU A 442 3.02 -4.93 -16.68
CA GLU A 442 3.13 -6.35 -16.34
C GLU A 442 3.96 -6.60 -15.08
N LYS A 443 3.72 -7.74 -14.42
CA LYS A 443 4.52 -8.24 -13.30
C LYS A 443 6.01 -8.26 -13.68
N GLY A 444 6.87 -7.83 -12.77
CA GLY A 444 8.31 -7.70 -13.03
C GLY A 444 8.71 -6.48 -13.86
N THR A 445 7.76 -5.69 -14.36
CA THR A 445 8.02 -4.42 -15.03
C THR A 445 7.75 -3.24 -14.10
N ARG A 446 8.63 -2.24 -14.06
CA ARG A 446 8.45 -1.04 -13.22
C ARG A 446 7.25 -0.21 -13.68
N CYS A 447 6.41 0.19 -12.75
CA CYS A 447 5.39 1.24 -12.92
C CYS A 447 5.17 2.01 -11.60
N SER A 448 4.20 2.92 -11.54
CA SER A 448 3.84 3.65 -10.31
C SER A 448 3.41 2.74 -9.16
N LEU A 449 2.91 1.54 -9.48
CA LEU A 449 2.50 0.48 -8.55
C LEU A 449 3.62 -0.56 -8.33
N GLY A 450 4.87 -0.24 -8.67
CA GLY A 450 6.00 -1.15 -8.50
C GLY A 450 5.98 -2.37 -9.44
N TYR A 451 6.53 -3.49 -8.99
CA TYR A 451 6.83 -4.71 -9.74
C TYR A 451 5.84 -5.87 -9.50
N SER A 452 5.19 -5.92 -8.34
CA SER A 452 4.26 -7.01 -7.94
C SER A 452 4.84 -8.43 -8.04
N THR A 453 6.14 -8.59 -7.75
CA THR A 453 6.89 -9.86 -7.83
C THR A 453 6.79 -10.73 -6.57
N LEU A 454 6.42 -10.16 -5.43
CA LEU A 454 6.33 -10.84 -4.13
C LEU A 454 5.00 -10.55 -3.44
N LEU A 455 4.01 -11.41 -3.65
CA LEU A 455 2.63 -11.20 -3.21
C LEU A 455 2.36 -11.97 -1.92
N LEU A 456 2.16 -11.25 -0.82
CA LEU A 456 1.99 -11.82 0.52
C LEU A 456 0.67 -11.36 1.14
N GLU A 457 0.18 -12.15 2.08
CA GLU A 457 -1.04 -11.89 2.85
C GLU A 457 -1.00 -10.55 3.62
N ASP A 458 -2.17 -10.15 4.15
CA ASP A 458 -2.36 -8.88 4.85
C ASP A 458 -1.77 -8.84 6.26
N ARG A 459 -0.45 -8.96 6.37
CA ARG A 459 0.22 -9.12 7.67
C ARG A 459 1.64 -8.56 7.69
N THR A 460 2.01 -7.90 8.78
CA THR A 460 3.40 -7.48 9.01
C THR A 460 4.20 -8.66 9.57
N GLY A 461 5.38 -8.94 9.02
CA GLY A 461 6.18 -10.06 9.52
C GLY A 461 7.35 -10.41 8.62
N LYS A 462 8.12 -11.42 9.03
CA LYS A 462 9.20 -11.96 8.19
C LYS A 462 8.60 -12.65 6.98
N ILE A 463 9.21 -12.45 5.81
CA ILE A 463 8.70 -13.02 4.56
C ILE A 463 8.61 -14.56 4.63
N GLU A 464 9.54 -15.21 5.32
CA GLU A 464 9.59 -16.67 5.50
C GLU A 464 8.44 -17.24 6.32
N ASP A 465 7.77 -16.42 7.13
CA ASP A 465 6.67 -16.83 8.01
C ASP A 465 5.28 -16.56 7.41
N LEU A 466 5.22 -15.92 6.23
CA LEU A 466 3.98 -15.41 5.63
C LEU A 466 3.50 -16.27 4.46
N ILE A 467 2.18 -16.28 4.27
CA ILE A 467 1.54 -17.01 3.18
C ILE A 467 1.50 -16.13 1.92
N SER A 468 1.86 -16.74 0.78
CA SER A 468 1.72 -16.10 -0.53
C SER A 468 0.26 -15.98 -0.94
N VAL A 469 -0.09 -14.87 -1.57
CA VAL A 469 -1.38 -14.67 -2.24
C VAL A 469 -1.19 -14.62 -3.75
N ASP A 470 -2.27 -14.81 -4.50
CA ASP A 470 -2.25 -14.92 -5.97
C ASP A 470 -2.69 -13.63 -6.69
N HIS A 471 -2.94 -12.55 -5.95
CA HIS A 471 -3.39 -11.27 -6.48
C HIS A 471 -2.46 -10.13 -6.07
N ALA A 472 -2.29 -9.16 -6.98
CA ALA A 472 -1.51 -7.96 -6.74
C ALA A 472 -2.36 -6.80 -6.21
N PHE A 473 -3.66 -6.84 -6.50
CA PHE A 473 -4.61 -5.79 -6.15
C PHE A 473 -5.80 -6.40 -5.42
N GLU A 474 -6.09 -5.89 -4.23
CA GLU A 474 -7.27 -6.26 -3.43
C GLU A 474 -8.23 -5.06 -3.39
N LEU A 475 -9.47 -5.24 -3.81
CA LEU A 475 -10.45 -4.16 -3.95
C LEU A 475 -11.66 -4.39 -3.06
N GLY A 476 -12.12 -3.34 -2.38
CA GLY A 476 -13.26 -3.41 -1.47
C GLY A 476 -12.87 -3.86 -0.06
N SER A 477 -13.79 -3.66 0.87
CA SER A 477 -13.73 -4.21 2.23
C SER A 477 -15.00 -5.02 2.51
N ALA A 478 -14.87 -6.05 3.35
CA ALA A 478 -16.01 -6.89 3.74
C ALA A 478 -16.88 -6.25 4.85
N THR A 479 -16.38 -5.22 5.55
CA THR A 479 -16.98 -4.74 6.80
C THR A 479 -17.18 -3.22 6.91
N ASP A 480 -16.43 -2.38 6.18
CA ASP A 480 -16.25 -0.96 6.61
C ASP A 480 -16.27 0.12 5.52
N ALA A 481 -16.74 -0.19 4.30
CA ALA A 481 -16.78 0.82 3.23
C ALA A 481 -18.02 1.72 3.34
N THR A 482 -17.82 3.03 3.56
CA THR A 482 -18.92 4.03 3.54
C THR A 482 -19.42 4.36 2.13
N ALA A 483 -18.61 4.01 1.12
CA ALA A 483 -18.88 4.09 -0.31
C ALA A 483 -17.92 3.13 -1.04
N ASP A 484 -18.21 2.79 -2.30
CA ASP A 484 -17.33 1.91 -3.09
C ASP A 484 -15.92 2.54 -3.22
N PRO A 485 -14.85 1.86 -2.77
CA PRO A 485 -13.48 2.33 -2.98
C PRO A 485 -13.15 2.42 -4.46
N ILE A 486 -12.30 3.38 -4.82
CA ILE A 486 -11.98 3.73 -6.20
C ILE A 486 -10.49 3.48 -6.45
N PHE A 487 -10.19 2.62 -7.41
CA PHE A 487 -8.86 2.46 -7.97
C PHE A 487 -8.82 3.13 -9.35
N GLU A 488 -8.09 4.24 -9.45
CA GLU A 488 -8.21 5.19 -10.56
C GLU A 488 -6.91 5.31 -11.36
N TYR A 489 -6.99 4.98 -12.65
CA TYR A 489 -5.92 5.24 -13.60
C TYR A 489 -6.02 6.66 -14.16
N THR A 490 -4.93 7.43 -14.00
CA THR A 490 -4.83 8.83 -14.45
C THR A 490 -3.71 9.05 -15.49
N GLY A 491 -3.08 7.98 -15.95
CA GLY A 491 -1.93 8.05 -16.84
C GLY A 491 -2.26 8.56 -18.25
N VAL A 492 -1.25 9.16 -18.88
CA VAL A 492 -1.33 9.66 -20.26
C VAL A 492 -0.73 8.69 -21.29
N GLY A 493 0.04 7.70 -20.84
CA GLY A 493 0.60 6.63 -21.69
C GLY A 493 -0.31 5.40 -21.71
N GLY A 494 0.02 4.37 -22.50
CA GLY A 494 -0.69 3.08 -22.42
C GLY A 494 -0.38 2.37 -21.11
N GLY A 495 -1.41 1.94 -20.37
CA GLY A 495 -1.31 1.13 -19.16
C GLY A 495 -1.82 -0.29 -19.42
N TRP A 496 -0.91 -1.25 -19.60
CA TRP A 496 -1.26 -2.64 -19.94
C TRP A 496 -0.80 -3.61 -18.85
N CYS A 497 -1.73 -4.43 -18.36
CA CYS A 497 -1.48 -5.33 -17.26
C CYS A 497 -2.36 -6.59 -17.32
N PHE A 498 -1.78 -7.69 -17.77
CA PHE A 498 -2.43 -9.00 -17.84
C PHE A 498 -1.89 -9.99 -16.78
N THR A 499 -0.74 -9.71 -16.18
CA THR A 499 -0.06 -10.68 -15.29
C THR A 499 -0.15 -10.34 -13.80
N ARG A 500 -0.93 -9.31 -13.43
CA ARG A 500 -1.16 -8.89 -12.03
C ARG A 500 -2.64 -9.00 -11.68
N PRO A 501 -3.08 -10.14 -11.11
CA PRO A 501 -4.50 -10.38 -10.87
C PRO A 501 -5.12 -9.42 -9.85
N PHE A 502 -6.41 -9.16 -10.02
CA PHE A 502 -7.25 -8.37 -9.12
C PHE A 502 -8.16 -9.31 -8.32
N ALA A 503 -8.35 -9.01 -7.06
CA ALA A 503 -9.22 -9.76 -6.17
C ALA A 503 -10.21 -8.82 -5.47
N MET A 504 -11.50 -9.08 -5.59
CA MET A 504 -12.55 -8.28 -4.96
C MET A 504 -12.93 -8.88 -3.62
N LYS A 505 -12.57 -8.21 -2.52
CA LYS A 505 -12.98 -8.54 -1.16
C LYS A 505 -14.37 -8.00 -0.83
N GLY A 506 -14.74 -6.86 -1.42
CA GLY A 506 -16.07 -6.24 -1.37
C GLY A 506 -16.39 -5.53 -2.70
N SER A 507 -17.50 -4.80 -2.76
CA SER A 507 -17.81 -3.93 -3.91
C SER A 507 -16.75 -2.85 -4.08
N ALA A 508 -16.45 -2.48 -5.32
CA ALA A 508 -15.40 -1.51 -5.65
C ALA A 508 -15.59 -0.89 -7.03
N ARG A 509 -14.81 0.15 -7.33
CA ARG A 509 -14.82 0.89 -8.58
C ARG A 509 -13.44 0.90 -9.24
N LEU A 510 -13.39 0.54 -10.51
CA LEU A 510 -12.26 0.83 -11.40
C LEU A 510 -12.61 2.09 -12.19
N ARG A 511 -11.76 3.11 -12.14
CA ARG A 511 -11.98 4.37 -12.85
C ARG A 511 -10.87 4.63 -13.85
N HIS A 512 -11.26 5.01 -15.06
CA HIS A 512 -10.33 5.48 -16.09
C HIS A 512 -10.58 6.96 -16.40
N SER A 513 -9.70 7.83 -15.90
CA SER A 513 -9.73 9.29 -16.13
C SER A 513 -8.46 9.81 -16.83
N GLY A 514 -7.56 8.90 -17.20
CA GLY A 514 -6.36 9.18 -17.97
C GLY A 514 -6.64 9.45 -19.45
N GLY A 515 -5.66 10.05 -20.12
CA GLY A 515 -5.68 10.24 -21.58
C GLY A 515 -5.14 9.04 -22.37
N GLY A 516 -4.53 8.08 -21.68
CA GLY A 516 -3.96 6.87 -22.27
C GLY A 516 -4.97 5.73 -22.46
N GLU A 517 -4.55 4.66 -23.11
CA GLU A 517 -5.31 3.41 -23.13
C GLU A 517 -5.09 2.63 -21.83
N LEU A 518 -6.13 1.99 -21.29
CA LEU A 518 -6.02 1.13 -20.11
C LEU A 518 -6.47 -0.29 -20.44
N ARG A 519 -5.64 -1.29 -20.13
CA ARG A 519 -5.99 -2.71 -20.28
C ARG A 519 -5.62 -3.50 -19.04
N LEU A 520 -6.62 -4.12 -18.44
CA LEU A 520 -6.51 -4.90 -17.19
C LEU A 520 -7.06 -6.31 -17.41
N ALA A 521 -6.60 -7.29 -16.63
CA ALA A 521 -7.17 -8.63 -16.68
C ALA A 521 -7.13 -9.39 -15.36
N HIS A 522 -7.82 -10.54 -15.33
CA HIS A 522 -7.85 -11.52 -14.24
C HIS A 522 -8.39 -10.93 -12.94
N LEU A 523 -9.60 -10.38 -13.02
CA LEU A 523 -10.35 -9.98 -11.85
C LEU A 523 -11.16 -11.18 -11.34
N LYS A 524 -11.07 -11.45 -10.04
CA LYS A 524 -11.88 -12.47 -9.38
C LYS A 524 -12.56 -11.95 -8.12
N THR A 525 -13.63 -12.59 -7.68
CA THR A 525 -14.23 -12.35 -6.36
C THR A 525 -13.59 -13.21 -5.29
N LEU A 526 -13.43 -12.64 -4.09
CA LEU A 526 -13.09 -13.36 -2.86
C LEU A 526 -14.35 -13.52 -2.03
N ASN A 527 -14.54 -14.67 -1.38
CA ASN A 527 -15.66 -14.99 -0.48
C ASN A 527 -17.08 -14.95 -1.11
N ASP A 528 -18.00 -15.72 -0.53
CA ASP A 528 -19.31 -16.03 -1.15
C ASP A 528 -20.34 -14.89 -1.11
N SER A 529 -19.97 -13.70 -0.61
CA SER A 529 -20.89 -12.55 -0.59
C SER A 529 -21.03 -11.93 -1.97
N ALA A 530 -22.26 -11.53 -2.34
CA ALA A 530 -22.53 -10.83 -3.59
C ALA A 530 -21.78 -9.49 -3.66
N LYS A 531 -21.20 -9.17 -4.83
CA LYS A 531 -20.40 -7.95 -5.03
C LYS A 531 -20.83 -7.18 -6.26
N THR A 532 -20.48 -5.90 -6.29
CA THR A 532 -20.63 -5.06 -7.48
C THR A 532 -19.29 -4.46 -7.87
N LEU A 533 -18.88 -4.68 -9.12
CA LEU A 533 -17.79 -3.96 -9.76
C LEU A 533 -18.37 -2.80 -10.55
N THR A 534 -17.98 -1.57 -10.21
CA THR A 534 -18.31 -0.41 -11.02
C THR A 534 -17.14 -0.03 -11.94
N LEU A 535 -17.39 0.04 -13.24
CA LEU A 535 -16.51 0.61 -14.24
C LEU A 535 -16.90 2.06 -14.47
N ASP A 536 -15.99 2.99 -14.22
CA ASP A 536 -16.25 4.42 -14.23
C ASP A 536 -15.21 5.19 -15.05
N GLY A 537 -15.50 6.48 -15.28
CA GLY A 537 -14.60 7.43 -15.90
C GLY A 537 -15.12 7.98 -17.22
N ASP A 538 -14.32 8.87 -17.79
CA ASP A 538 -14.57 9.59 -19.04
C ASP A 538 -13.62 9.17 -20.17
N GLY A 539 -12.64 8.29 -19.91
CA GLY A 539 -11.76 7.75 -20.94
C GLY A 539 -12.48 6.85 -21.97
N GLU A 540 -12.00 6.83 -23.21
CA GLU A 540 -12.68 6.16 -24.34
C GLU A 540 -12.15 4.75 -24.70
N ASN A 541 -11.02 4.33 -24.12
CA ASN A 541 -10.35 3.04 -24.44
C ASN A 541 -9.91 2.27 -23.20
N ALA A 542 -10.84 1.97 -22.30
CA ALA A 542 -10.58 1.08 -21.16
C ALA A 542 -11.02 -0.35 -21.48
N TRP A 543 -10.19 -1.33 -21.12
CA TRP A 543 -10.46 -2.76 -21.31
C TRP A 543 -10.26 -3.53 -20.01
N LEU A 544 -11.18 -4.47 -19.75
CA LEU A 544 -11.08 -5.44 -18.69
C LEU A 544 -11.32 -6.84 -19.25
N TYR A 545 -10.37 -7.75 -19.03
CA TYR A 545 -10.44 -9.12 -19.54
C TYR A 545 -10.53 -10.16 -18.43
N ASN A 546 -11.16 -11.30 -18.71
CA ASN A 546 -11.17 -12.48 -17.84
C ASN A 546 -11.70 -12.15 -16.42
N VAL A 547 -12.91 -11.60 -16.36
CA VAL A 547 -13.63 -11.34 -15.11
C VAL A 547 -14.31 -12.63 -14.65
N CYS A 548 -14.06 -13.06 -13.41
CA CYS A 548 -14.58 -14.31 -12.87
C CYS A 548 -15.26 -14.10 -11.52
N ASP A 549 -16.45 -14.67 -11.34
CA ASP A 549 -17.22 -14.68 -10.10
C ASP A 549 -16.96 -15.96 -9.27
N GLU A 550 -15.67 -16.31 -9.13
CA GLU A 550 -15.18 -17.53 -8.45
C GLU A 550 -15.86 -17.80 -7.10
N HIS A 551 -16.16 -16.75 -6.35
CA HIS A 551 -16.90 -16.82 -5.09
C HIS A 551 -18.04 -15.80 -5.01
N GLY A 552 -19.28 -16.30 -4.88
CA GLY A 552 -20.48 -15.46 -4.85
C GLY A 552 -20.76 -14.74 -6.18
N SER A 553 -21.95 -14.16 -6.33
CA SER A 553 -22.33 -13.48 -7.58
C SER A 553 -21.63 -12.12 -7.74
N LEU A 554 -21.15 -11.82 -8.95
CA LEU A 554 -20.61 -10.51 -9.32
C LEU A 554 -21.57 -9.75 -10.24
N SER A 555 -21.99 -8.55 -9.84
CA SER A 555 -22.69 -7.60 -10.72
C SER A 555 -21.73 -6.57 -11.31
N LEU A 556 -22.01 -6.12 -12.53
CA LEU A 556 -21.25 -5.10 -13.24
C LEU A 556 -22.08 -3.82 -13.41
N VAL A 557 -21.53 -2.69 -13.01
CA VAL A 557 -22.13 -1.38 -13.25
C VAL A 557 -21.20 -0.57 -14.14
N LYS A 558 -21.69 -0.04 -15.24
CA LYS A 558 -20.99 0.99 -16.02
C LYS A 558 -21.54 2.36 -15.64
N ASP A 559 -20.68 3.23 -15.16
CA ASP A 559 -20.95 4.60 -14.73
C ASP A 559 -20.00 5.59 -15.45
N GLY A 560 -20.33 6.88 -15.46
CA GLY A 560 -19.54 7.90 -16.17
C GLY A 560 -19.73 7.92 -17.69
N SER A 561 -19.24 8.97 -18.37
CA SER A 561 -19.50 9.22 -19.80
C SER A 561 -18.63 8.41 -20.76
N GLY A 562 -17.53 7.82 -20.28
CA GLY A 562 -16.55 7.13 -21.11
C GLY A 562 -17.00 5.75 -21.60
N THR A 563 -16.06 5.04 -22.24
CA THR A 563 -16.27 3.70 -22.82
C THR A 563 -15.40 2.67 -22.11
N TRP A 564 -16.03 1.60 -21.67
CA TRP A 564 -15.35 0.40 -21.18
C TRP A 564 -15.68 -0.80 -22.06
N ASN A 565 -14.67 -1.64 -22.29
CA ASN A 565 -14.76 -2.86 -23.05
C ASN A 565 -14.48 -4.06 -22.13
N ILE A 566 -15.35 -5.07 -22.15
CA ILE A 566 -15.20 -6.33 -21.44
C ILE A 566 -14.90 -7.42 -22.48
N GLY A 567 -13.84 -8.21 -22.30
CA GLY A 567 -13.46 -9.27 -23.22
C GLY A 567 -12.85 -10.50 -22.54
N GLY A 568 -12.48 -11.53 -23.30
CA GLY A 568 -11.94 -12.77 -22.75
C GLY A 568 -13.01 -13.70 -22.15
N THR A 569 -12.58 -14.66 -21.31
CA THR A 569 -13.47 -15.66 -20.71
C THR A 569 -14.10 -15.09 -19.45
N ASN A 570 -15.21 -14.38 -19.60
CA ASN A 570 -15.91 -13.76 -18.49
C ASN A 570 -16.96 -14.71 -17.90
N GLN A 571 -17.03 -14.79 -16.58
CA GLN A 571 -18.05 -15.49 -15.79
C GLN A 571 -18.68 -14.45 -14.86
N ILE A 572 -19.89 -14.03 -15.20
CA ILE A 572 -20.64 -12.98 -14.51
C ILE A 572 -22.08 -13.48 -14.32
N SER A 573 -22.41 -13.90 -13.10
CA SER A 573 -23.75 -14.39 -12.74
C SER A 573 -24.69 -13.32 -12.15
N GLY A 574 -24.17 -12.12 -11.87
CA GLY A 574 -24.97 -11.02 -11.33
C GLY A 574 -25.72 -10.21 -12.39
N SER A 575 -26.02 -8.96 -12.05
CA SER A 575 -26.69 -8.01 -12.94
C SER A 575 -25.69 -7.17 -13.73
N ILE A 576 -26.12 -6.67 -14.90
CA ILE A 576 -25.42 -5.64 -15.66
C ILE A 576 -26.27 -4.37 -15.71
N ALA A 577 -25.71 -3.25 -15.25
CA ALA A 577 -26.36 -1.96 -15.31
C ALA A 577 -25.48 -0.91 -15.98
N VAL A 578 -25.92 -0.33 -17.10
CA VAL A 578 -25.23 0.79 -17.76
C VAL A 578 -25.96 2.08 -17.44
N LYS A 579 -25.41 2.87 -16.52
CA LYS A 579 -25.98 4.14 -16.06
C LYS A 579 -25.55 5.33 -16.92
N GLY A 580 -24.40 5.24 -17.57
CA GLY A 580 -23.86 6.30 -18.44
C GLY A 580 -22.76 5.79 -19.36
N GLY A 581 -22.54 6.50 -20.47
CA GLY A 581 -21.51 6.16 -21.46
C GLY A 581 -21.79 4.85 -22.18
N THR A 582 -20.72 4.15 -22.57
CA THR A 582 -20.82 2.89 -23.33
C THR A 582 -20.14 1.73 -22.60
N LEU A 583 -20.83 0.60 -22.49
CA LEU A 583 -20.25 -0.70 -22.15
C LEU A 583 -20.29 -1.58 -23.39
N ASN A 584 -19.11 -1.95 -23.88
CA ASN A 584 -18.96 -2.90 -24.98
C ASN A 584 -18.57 -4.26 -24.41
N LEU A 585 -19.24 -5.30 -24.88
CA LEU A 585 -18.93 -6.69 -24.60
C LEU A 585 -18.33 -7.28 -25.87
N ARG A 586 -17.26 -8.04 -25.75
CA ARG A 586 -16.61 -8.68 -26.90
C ARG A 586 -16.66 -10.19 -26.73
N HIS A 587 -16.91 -10.89 -27.84
CA HIS A 587 -16.74 -12.33 -27.89
C HIS A 587 -15.29 -12.72 -27.57
N TYR A 588 -15.09 -13.96 -27.10
CA TYR A 588 -13.77 -14.58 -26.94
C TYR A 588 -13.01 -14.72 -28.28
N ASP A 589 -13.67 -14.41 -29.41
CA ASP A 589 -13.16 -14.46 -30.78
C ASP A 589 -12.10 -13.38 -31.10
N ILE A 590 -11.23 -13.04 -30.15
CA ILE A 590 -10.02 -12.27 -30.42
C ILE A 590 -9.06 -13.21 -31.16
N PRO A 591 -8.53 -12.79 -32.33
CA PRO A 591 -7.46 -13.52 -32.99
C PRO A 591 -6.26 -13.68 -32.06
N PHE A 592 -5.68 -14.87 -31.99
CA PHE A 592 -4.46 -15.08 -31.23
C PHE A 592 -3.40 -14.03 -31.62
N LYS A 593 -2.91 -13.30 -30.63
CA LYS A 593 -1.80 -12.35 -30.78
C LYS A 593 -0.49 -12.92 -30.28
N TRP A 594 -0.56 -14.00 -29.54
CA TRP A 594 0.58 -14.73 -29.04
C TRP A 594 0.64 -16.10 -29.69
N PHE A 595 1.84 -16.46 -30.13
CA PHE A 595 2.10 -17.78 -30.69
C PHE A 595 3.33 -18.38 -30.04
N ARG A 596 3.26 -19.65 -29.72
CA ARG A 596 4.36 -20.42 -29.14
C ARG A 596 4.66 -21.61 -30.02
N TRP A 597 5.86 -21.61 -30.56
CA TRP A 597 6.42 -22.69 -31.34
C TRP A 597 7.40 -23.48 -30.49
N THR A 598 7.07 -24.72 -30.15
CA THR A 598 7.88 -25.56 -29.26
C THR A 598 8.60 -26.64 -30.06
N HIS A 599 9.93 -26.67 -29.98
CA HIS A 599 10.74 -27.72 -30.57
C HIS A 599 10.81 -28.92 -29.63
N LYS A 600 10.39 -30.08 -30.14
CA LYS A 600 10.39 -31.35 -29.40
C LYS A 600 11.50 -32.30 -29.86
N SER A 601 11.95 -32.23 -31.11
CA SER A 601 13.06 -33.07 -31.61
C SER A 601 13.74 -32.59 -32.89
N THR A 602 14.97 -33.08 -33.15
CA THR A 602 15.80 -32.81 -34.34
C THR A 602 16.50 -34.07 -34.87
N CYS A 603 16.78 -34.16 -36.18
CA CYS A 603 17.50 -35.31 -36.78
C CYS A 603 19.03 -35.36 -36.55
N GLY A 604 19.61 -34.35 -35.91
CA GLY A 604 21.06 -34.19 -35.76
C GLY A 604 21.62 -34.67 -34.42
N LYS A 605 22.94 -34.50 -34.23
CA LYS A 605 23.61 -34.84 -32.97
C LYS A 605 23.40 -33.75 -31.89
N TRP A 606 23.37 -32.45 -32.22
CA TRP A 606 23.35 -31.38 -31.19
C TRP A 606 22.62 -30.07 -31.54
N GLU A 607 22.39 -29.72 -32.81
CA GLU A 607 21.90 -28.40 -33.22
C GLU A 607 20.59 -28.47 -34.04
N THR A 608 19.75 -27.45 -33.88
CA THR A 608 18.53 -27.23 -34.67
C THR A 608 18.83 -26.18 -35.72
N LEU A 609 18.35 -26.40 -36.95
CA LEU A 609 18.57 -25.49 -38.07
C LEU A 609 17.26 -25.22 -38.80
N ASP A 610 16.74 -24.02 -38.60
CA ASP A 610 15.54 -23.51 -39.27
C ASP A 610 15.86 -22.19 -39.97
N LEU A 611 15.22 -21.97 -41.12
CA LEU A 611 15.42 -20.79 -41.97
C LEU A 611 14.35 -19.74 -41.74
N GLU A 612 13.08 -20.16 -41.74
CA GLU A 612 11.94 -19.25 -41.67
C GLU A 612 10.77 -19.91 -40.95
N LEU A 613 10.07 -19.12 -40.14
CA LEU A 613 8.76 -19.44 -39.58
C LEU A 613 7.78 -18.33 -39.96
N GLY A 614 6.83 -18.64 -40.85
CA GLY A 614 5.84 -17.69 -41.33
C GLY A 614 4.48 -17.94 -40.69
N LEU A 615 3.85 -16.89 -40.14
CA LEU A 615 2.44 -16.89 -39.75
C LEU A 615 1.66 -16.09 -40.79
N TYR A 616 0.58 -16.65 -41.34
CA TYR A 616 -0.17 -16.06 -42.45
C TYR A 616 -1.65 -15.88 -42.10
N ALA A 617 -2.22 -14.79 -42.60
CA ALA A 617 -3.66 -14.53 -42.56
C ALA A 617 -4.42 -15.24 -43.70
N ASP A 618 -5.75 -15.21 -43.67
CA ASP A 618 -6.63 -15.85 -44.67
C ASP A 618 -6.41 -15.34 -46.10
N ASP A 619 -6.01 -14.08 -46.27
CA ASP A 619 -5.65 -13.52 -47.57
C ASP A 619 -4.23 -13.88 -48.02
N GLY A 620 -3.54 -14.68 -47.21
CA GLY A 620 -2.18 -15.15 -47.39
C GLY A 620 -1.10 -14.17 -46.96
N SER A 621 -1.42 -13.00 -46.41
CA SER A 621 -0.38 -12.05 -45.97
C SER A 621 0.38 -12.55 -44.73
N ARG A 622 1.71 -12.46 -44.74
CA ARG A 622 2.55 -12.79 -43.57
C ARG A 622 2.41 -11.74 -42.48
N VAL A 623 2.17 -12.15 -41.22
CA VAL A 623 1.88 -11.23 -40.10
C VAL A 623 2.99 -11.14 -39.05
N ASN A 624 3.95 -12.06 -39.06
CA ASN A 624 5.05 -12.11 -38.09
C ASN A 624 6.40 -11.66 -38.69
N GLY A 625 6.39 -10.89 -39.77
CA GLY A 625 7.62 -10.34 -40.35
C GLY A 625 8.23 -9.23 -39.48
N ASN A 626 9.55 -9.19 -39.37
CA ASN A 626 10.32 -8.17 -38.63
C ASN A 626 10.11 -8.15 -37.10
N LEU A 627 9.84 -9.30 -36.47
CA LEU A 627 9.82 -9.38 -35.01
C LEU A 627 11.19 -9.00 -34.43
N VAL A 628 11.18 -8.20 -33.36
CA VAL A 628 12.41 -7.78 -32.67
C VAL A 628 12.69 -8.72 -31.50
N TYR A 629 13.92 -9.23 -31.41
CA TYR A 629 14.33 -10.06 -30.27
C TYR A 629 14.35 -9.25 -28.97
N GLN A 630 13.69 -9.79 -27.94
CA GLN A 630 13.69 -9.25 -26.59
C GLN A 630 14.56 -10.13 -25.68
N ASP A 631 15.60 -9.52 -25.08
CA ASP A 631 16.72 -10.22 -24.43
C ASP A 631 16.42 -10.88 -23.07
N SER A 632 15.17 -11.28 -22.84
CA SER A 632 14.75 -12.01 -21.64
C SER A 632 14.92 -13.51 -21.86
N VAL A 633 16.06 -14.07 -21.44
CA VAL A 633 16.20 -15.53 -21.26
C VAL A 633 15.29 -15.95 -20.10
N VAL A 634 14.16 -16.53 -20.46
CA VAL A 634 13.18 -17.02 -19.51
C VAL A 634 13.64 -18.42 -19.07
N THR A 635 14.34 -18.48 -17.93
CA THR A 635 15.00 -19.71 -17.42
C THR A 635 14.08 -20.72 -16.73
N THR A 636 12.76 -20.52 -16.84
CA THR A 636 11.70 -21.42 -16.39
C THR A 636 10.46 -21.07 -17.21
N ILE A 637 9.74 -22.03 -17.80
CA ILE A 637 8.47 -21.82 -18.49
C ILE A 637 7.51 -21.10 -17.52
N PRO A 638 7.30 -19.78 -17.59
CA PRO A 638 6.46 -19.09 -16.65
C PRO A 638 5.07 -19.01 -17.25
N SER A 639 4.08 -19.15 -16.39
CA SER A 639 2.69 -18.77 -16.63
C SER A 639 2.48 -17.26 -16.91
N THR A 640 3.53 -16.47 -17.17
CA THR A 640 3.47 -15.00 -17.37
C THR A 640 4.68 -14.50 -18.17
N LEU A 641 4.49 -14.05 -19.41
CA LEU A 641 5.54 -13.41 -20.23
C LEU A 641 5.19 -11.96 -20.53
N ALA A 642 6.08 -11.04 -20.13
CA ALA A 642 6.00 -9.62 -20.47
C ALA A 642 6.80 -9.37 -21.76
N MET A 643 6.18 -9.61 -22.92
CA MET A 643 6.76 -9.33 -24.23
C MET A 643 6.15 -8.07 -24.83
N ALA A 644 6.95 -7.20 -25.46
CA ALA A 644 6.44 -6.04 -26.21
C ALA A 644 5.71 -6.47 -27.49
N GLU A 645 4.79 -5.65 -28.02
CA GLU A 645 4.23 -5.92 -29.34
C GLU A 645 5.30 -5.99 -30.43
N GLY A 646 5.12 -6.90 -31.38
CA GLY A 646 6.07 -7.09 -32.47
C GLY A 646 7.40 -7.67 -32.00
N SER A 647 7.41 -8.44 -30.90
CA SER A 647 8.63 -9.02 -30.35
C SER A 647 8.64 -10.55 -30.37
N VAL A 648 9.84 -11.10 -30.22
CA VAL A 648 10.09 -12.54 -30.09
C VAL A 648 11.03 -12.84 -28.92
N ALA A 649 10.78 -13.94 -28.22
CA ALA A 649 11.60 -14.42 -27.10
C ALA A 649 11.70 -15.95 -27.09
N VAL A 650 12.59 -16.48 -26.25
CA VAL A 650 12.75 -17.93 -26.03
C VAL A 650 12.37 -18.30 -24.60
N ALA A 651 11.70 -19.44 -24.46
CA ALA A 651 11.47 -20.13 -23.20
C ALA A 651 12.16 -21.50 -23.20
N SER A 652 13.02 -21.76 -22.21
CA SER A 652 13.68 -23.07 -22.04
C SER A 652 14.15 -23.28 -20.61
N GLU A 653 14.26 -24.53 -20.14
CA GLU A 653 14.83 -24.84 -18.81
C GLU A 653 16.36 -24.68 -18.75
N GLY A 654 17.01 -24.38 -19.88
CA GLY A 654 18.46 -24.26 -20.04
C GLY A 654 18.87 -22.99 -20.78
N VAL A 655 20.02 -23.02 -21.43
CA VAL A 655 20.54 -21.92 -22.25
C VAL A 655 20.52 -22.35 -23.71
N LEU A 656 19.88 -21.57 -24.57
CA LEU A 656 20.04 -21.67 -26.02
C LEU A 656 21.26 -20.87 -26.46
N ARG A 657 22.12 -21.49 -27.26
CA ARG A 657 23.22 -20.81 -27.92
C ARG A 657 22.66 -19.88 -29.02
N ASP A 658 23.24 -18.70 -29.18
CA ASP A 658 22.93 -17.77 -30.27
C ASP A 658 21.42 -17.41 -30.33
N SER A 659 20.78 -17.23 -29.17
CA SER A 659 19.34 -16.93 -29.09
C SER A 659 18.95 -15.66 -29.86
N ALA A 660 19.80 -14.63 -29.84
CA ALA A 660 19.54 -13.38 -30.56
C ALA A 660 19.41 -13.57 -32.09
N ASP A 661 20.01 -14.62 -32.66
CA ASP A 661 19.94 -14.92 -34.09
C ASP A 661 18.56 -15.49 -34.50
N MET A 662 17.64 -15.73 -33.56
CA MET A 662 16.27 -16.18 -33.89
C MET A 662 15.50 -15.18 -34.76
N VAL A 663 15.93 -13.90 -34.78
CA VAL A 663 15.34 -12.88 -35.67
C VAL A 663 15.44 -13.28 -37.15
N TYR A 664 16.40 -14.13 -37.51
CA TYR A 664 16.56 -14.66 -38.87
C TYR A 664 15.37 -15.55 -39.29
N LEU A 665 14.60 -16.11 -38.35
CA LEU A 665 13.38 -16.85 -38.69
C LEU A 665 12.26 -15.96 -39.23
N PHE A 666 12.41 -14.64 -39.14
CA PHE A 666 11.35 -13.66 -39.38
C PHE A 666 11.76 -12.52 -40.33
N ASP A 667 12.94 -12.63 -40.96
CA ASP A 667 13.53 -11.55 -41.76
C ASP A 667 13.21 -11.64 -43.27
N ASN A 668 12.49 -12.69 -43.70
CA ASN A 668 12.15 -12.98 -45.09
C ASN A 668 13.39 -13.28 -45.98
N ASN A 669 14.48 -13.78 -45.40
CA ASN A 669 15.69 -14.14 -46.10
C ASN A 669 16.13 -15.58 -45.76
N ILE A 670 15.74 -16.52 -46.62
CA ILE A 670 16.16 -17.94 -46.57
C ILE A 670 17.69 -18.19 -46.71
N SER A 671 18.49 -17.13 -46.91
CA SER A 671 19.95 -17.22 -46.86
C SER A 671 20.49 -17.08 -45.43
N ASN A 672 19.71 -16.48 -44.53
CA ASN A 672 20.00 -16.40 -43.12
C ASN A 672 19.44 -17.64 -42.43
N GLU A 673 20.17 -18.16 -41.45
CA GLU A 673 19.82 -19.41 -40.78
C GLU A 673 19.85 -19.18 -39.28
N TRP A 674 18.84 -19.70 -38.59
CA TRP A 674 18.91 -19.83 -37.14
C TRP A 674 19.45 -21.21 -36.78
N VAL A 675 20.65 -21.22 -36.20
CA VAL A 675 21.32 -22.44 -35.73
C VAL A 675 21.47 -22.34 -34.22
N THR A 676 20.81 -23.23 -33.48
CA THR A 676 20.92 -23.24 -32.01
C THR A 676 21.19 -24.63 -31.44
N ALA A 677 21.90 -24.66 -30.32
CA ALA A 677 22.07 -25.84 -29.48
C ALA A 677 21.49 -25.55 -28.09
N TYR A 678 20.76 -26.52 -27.54
CA TYR A 678 20.24 -26.46 -26.18
C TYR A 678 21.27 -26.98 -25.18
N LYS A 679 21.48 -26.23 -24.10
CA LYS A 679 22.34 -26.61 -22.99
C LYS A 679 21.54 -26.61 -21.69
N PRO A 680 21.21 -27.79 -21.12
CA PRO A 680 20.47 -27.87 -19.86
C PRO A 680 21.18 -27.13 -18.73
N LYS A 681 20.40 -26.56 -17.80
CA LYS A 681 20.94 -25.86 -16.63
C LYS A 681 21.79 -26.80 -15.78
N GLY A 682 23.02 -26.38 -15.49
CA GLY A 682 23.97 -27.16 -14.67
C GLY A 682 24.77 -28.22 -15.44
N GLU A 683 24.55 -28.40 -16.74
CA GLU A 683 25.32 -29.35 -17.55
C GLU A 683 26.43 -28.67 -18.34
N SER A 684 27.51 -29.41 -18.63
CA SER A 684 28.66 -28.92 -19.40
C SER A 684 28.54 -29.15 -20.91
N ALA A 685 27.66 -30.06 -21.34
CA ALA A 685 27.48 -30.47 -22.73
C ALA A 685 26.12 -30.04 -23.28
N ASN A 686 26.07 -29.77 -24.59
CA ASN A 686 24.82 -29.54 -25.30
C ASN A 686 24.00 -30.83 -25.37
N ARG A 687 22.68 -30.72 -25.34
CA ARG A 687 21.74 -31.81 -25.59
C ARG A 687 20.85 -31.46 -26.77
N ARG A 688 20.44 -32.49 -27.51
CA ARG A 688 19.36 -32.38 -28.50
C ARG A 688 18.01 -32.40 -27.80
N ALA A 689 17.01 -31.72 -28.36
CA ALA A 689 15.61 -31.92 -27.98
C ALA A 689 15.18 -33.35 -28.34
N ARG A 690 14.41 -33.99 -27.45
CA ARG A 690 13.87 -35.34 -27.66
C ARG A 690 12.40 -35.40 -27.27
N VAL A 691 11.61 -36.10 -28.09
CA VAL A 691 10.17 -36.25 -27.88
C VAL A 691 9.86 -36.89 -26.52
N ASP A 692 10.73 -37.80 -26.05
CA ASP A 692 10.59 -38.51 -24.77
C ASP A 692 11.13 -37.74 -23.55
N ASP A 693 11.73 -36.56 -23.74
CA ASP A 693 12.33 -35.75 -22.68
C ASP A 693 11.84 -34.29 -22.75
N PRO A 694 10.69 -33.94 -22.14
CA PRO A 694 10.18 -32.57 -22.13
C PRO A 694 11.13 -31.53 -21.55
N THR A 695 12.08 -31.91 -20.68
CA THR A 695 13.10 -31.00 -20.11
C THR A 695 14.15 -30.58 -21.14
N SER A 696 14.18 -31.27 -22.29
CA SER A 696 15.02 -30.94 -23.44
C SER A 696 14.31 -30.04 -24.47
N TRP A 697 13.02 -29.76 -24.28
CA TRP A 697 12.25 -28.92 -25.17
C TRP A 697 12.54 -27.44 -24.92
N TYR A 698 12.37 -26.65 -25.96
CA TYR A 698 12.47 -25.20 -25.88
C TYR A 698 11.47 -24.58 -26.85
N SER A 699 11.01 -23.38 -26.54
CA SER A 699 9.97 -22.70 -27.30
C SER A 699 10.42 -21.32 -27.76
N ILE A 700 10.02 -20.96 -28.97
CA ILE A 700 10.02 -19.59 -29.49
C ILE A 700 8.63 -19.03 -29.25
N ILE A 701 8.58 -17.87 -28.60
CA ILE A 701 7.34 -17.18 -28.26
C ILE A 701 7.32 -15.88 -29.03
N MET A 702 6.21 -15.63 -29.72
CA MET A 702 5.99 -14.49 -30.59
C MET A 702 4.82 -13.69 -30.05
N ARG A 703 4.97 -12.37 -29.92
CA ARG A 703 3.85 -11.44 -29.69
C ARG A 703 3.70 -10.56 -30.92
N LEU A 704 2.62 -10.74 -31.65
CA LEU A 704 2.26 -9.91 -32.80
C LEU A 704 1.77 -8.53 -32.34
N SER A 705 1.73 -7.56 -33.26
CA SER A 705 1.03 -6.31 -32.98
C SER A 705 -0.48 -6.55 -32.87
N ASP A 706 -1.16 -5.77 -32.04
CA ASP A 706 -2.61 -5.86 -31.88
C ASP A 706 -3.37 -5.62 -33.19
N ASN A 707 -2.79 -4.80 -34.07
CA ASN A 707 -3.34 -4.50 -35.40
C ASN A 707 -3.02 -5.57 -36.46
N SER A 708 -2.33 -6.65 -36.10
CA SER A 708 -2.08 -7.75 -37.02
C SER A 708 -3.40 -8.40 -37.46
N LYS A 709 -3.43 -8.94 -38.68
CA LYS A 709 -4.55 -9.77 -39.12
C LYS A 709 -4.57 -11.09 -38.33
N GLU A 710 -5.72 -11.73 -38.28
CA GLU A 710 -5.85 -13.07 -37.73
C GLU A 710 -4.96 -14.06 -38.48
N VAL A 711 -4.26 -14.91 -37.73
CA VAL A 711 -3.45 -15.98 -38.31
C VAL A 711 -4.34 -17.18 -38.56
N SER A 712 -4.35 -17.66 -39.79
CA SER A 712 -5.10 -18.86 -40.17
C SER A 712 -4.23 -20.02 -40.59
N SER A 713 -2.97 -19.76 -40.91
CA SER A 713 -2.01 -20.82 -41.22
C SER A 713 -0.59 -20.43 -40.87
N TYR A 714 0.30 -21.42 -40.85
CA TYR A 714 1.73 -21.21 -40.69
C TYR A 714 2.54 -22.12 -41.60
N ASP A 715 3.77 -21.70 -41.89
CA ASP A 715 4.78 -22.51 -42.59
C ASP A 715 6.09 -22.52 -41.83
N ILE A 716 6.83 -23.63 -41.96
CA ILE A 716 8.22 -23.72 -41.51
C ILE A 716 9.14 -24.19 -42.65
N ILE A 717 10.27 -23.51 -42.77
CA ILE A 717 11.33 -23.88 -43.70
C ILE A 717 12.57 -24.21 -42.88
N SER A 718 13.14 -25.38 -43.16
CA SER A 718 14.35 -25.88 -42.48
C SER A 718 15.35 -26.39 -43.50
N TRP A 719 16.65 -26.44 -43.17
CA TRP A 719 17.60 -27.19 -44.00
C TRP A 719 17.55 -28.70 -43.69
N GLY A 720 17.66 -29.52 -44.72
CA GLY A 720 18.00 -30.94 -44.59
C GLY A 720 19.40 -31.16 -44.02
N SER A 721 19.73 -32.41 -43.70
CA SER A 721 21.00 -32.75 -43.05
C SER A 721 22.21 -32.31 -43.88
N TRP A 722 23.04 -31.42 -43.35
CA TRP A 722 24.33 -31.05 -43.94
C TRP A 722 25.46 -31.78 -43.20
N SER A 723 26.34 -32.45 -43.94
CA SER A 723 27.44 -33.23 -43.36
C SER A 723 28.56 -32.39 -42.72
N TYR A 724 28.55 -31.06 -42.87
CA TYR A 724 29.60 -30.16 -42.36
C TYR A 724 29.19 -29.35 -41.12
N ARG A 725 27.90 -29.18 -40.86
CA ARG A 725 27.37 -28.52 -39.64
C ARG A 725 26.50 -29.54 -38.91
N ASN A 726 26.73 -29.75 -37.62
CA ASN A 726 26.03 -30.79 -36.83
C ASN A 726 24.54 -30.47 -36.56
N GLY A 727 23.93 -29.57 -37.34
CA GLY A 727 22.56 -29.08 -37.24
C GLY A 727 21.61 -29.73 -38.23
N CYS A 728 20.32 -29.77 -37.87
CA CYS A 728 19.29 -30.50 -38.59
C CYS A 728 17.90 -29.87 -38.40
N ALA A 729 17.02 -30.07 -39.39
CA ALA A 729 15.63 -29.63 -39.33
C ALA A 729 14.88 -30.15 -38.10
N SER A 730 13.92 -29.35 -37.66
CA SER A 730 12.94 -29.72 -36.65
C SER A 730 12.14 -30.96 -37.08
N GLN A 731 12.20 -32.03 -36.29
CA GLN A 731 11.51 -33.29 -36.58
C GLN A 731 10.16 -33.40 -35.89
N ALA A 732 10.08 -32.99 -34.63
CA ALA A 732 8.85 -32.94 -33.86
C ALA A 732 8.72 -31.56 -33.24
N PHE A 733 7.50 -31.00 -33.24
CA PHE A 733 7.22 -29.66 -32.78
C PHE A 733 5.73 -29.49 -32.46
N SER A 734 5.39 -28.41 -31.76
CA SER A 734 4.01 -27.97 -31.61
C SER A 734 3.87 -26.47 -31.84
N MET A 735 2.70 -26.07 -32.32
CA MET A 735 2.25 -24.68 -32.42
C MET A 735 1.09 -24.46 -31.46
N GLU A 736 1.18 -23.41 -30.65
CA GLU A 736 0.15 -23.01 -29.68
C GLU A 736 -0.19 -21.54 -29.85
N GLY A 737 -1.45 -21.19 -29.60
CA GLY A 737 -1.99 -19.83 -29.71
C GLY A 737 -2.44 -19.33 -28.35
N SER A 738 -2.33 -18.02 -28.12
CA SER A 738 -2.83 -17.39 -26.91
C SER A 738 -3.31 -15.96 -27.17
N ASN A 739 -4.35 -15.56 -26.45
CA ASN A 739 -4.89 -14.21 -26.47
C ASN A 739 -4.20 -13.30 -25.45
N ASP A 740 -3.66 -13.89 -24.38
CA ASP A 740 -3.12 -13.21 -23.20
C ASP A 740 -1.63 -13.55 -22.93
N GLY A 741 -1.03 -14.47 -23.68
CA GLY A 741 0.33 -14.97 -23.46
C GLY A 741 0.46 -15.93 -22.27
N ILE A 742 -0.67 -16.30 -21.65
CA ILE A 742 -0.75 -17.09 -20.42
C ILE A 742 -1.48 -18.41 -20.67
N ASN A 743 -2.68 -18.32 -21.22
CA ASN A 743 -3.51 -19.46 -21.57
C ASN A 743 -3.18 -19.88 -22.99
N TRP A 744 -2.51 -21.01 -23.13
CA TRP A 744 -2.03 -21.54 -24.41
C TRP A 744 -2.94 -22.66 -24.89
N TYR A 745 -3.38 -22.55 -26.14
CA TYR A 745 -4.22 -23.52 -26.81
C TYR A 745 -3.40 -24.23 -27.87
N MET A 746 -3.41 -25.56 -27.85
CA MET A 746 -2.75 -26.37 -28.87
C MET A 746 -3.43 -26.15 -30.22
N LEU A 747 -2.70 -25.60 -31.18
CA LEU A 747 -3.17 -25.33 -32.53
C LEU A 747 -2.77 -26.44 -33.49
N HIS A 748 -1.57 -26.99 -33.30
CA HIS A 748 -1.07 -28.12 -34.06
C HIS A 748 -0.01 -28.83 -33.23
N ASP A 749 -0.13 -30.15 -33.14
CA ASP A 749 0.91 -31.00 -32.56
C ASP A 749 1.45 -31.96 -33.63
N TYR A 750 2.75 -31.89 -33.90
CA TYR A 750 3.44 -32.73 -34.87
C TYR A 750 4.47 -33.59 -34.14
N ASP A 751 4.10 -34.84 -33.89
CA ASP A 751 5.01 -35.85 -33.36
C ASP A 751 5.63 -36.66 -34.51
N ALA A 752 6.95 -36.72 -34.56
CA ALA A 752 7.64 -37.62 -35.48
C ALA A 752 7.48 -39.07 -34.99
N GLY A 753 6.57 -39.83 -35.60
CA GLY A 753 6.67 -41.28 -35.59
C GLY A 753 8.04 -41.67 -36.16
N GLU A 754 8.76 -42.58 -35.49
CA GLU A 754 10.10 -43.05 -35.86
C GLU A 754 10.21 -43.37 -37.36
N GLY A 755 10.64 -42.39 -38.15
CA GLY A 755 10.57 -42.45 -39.60
C GLY A 755 11.51 -41.42 -40.21
N VAL A 756 12.76 -41.84 -40.38
CA VAL A 756 13.76 -41.37 -41.35
C VAL A 756 13.60 -39.91 -41.79
N ALA A 757 14.47 -39.02 -41.27
CA ALA A 757 14.75 -37.74 -41.92
C ALA A 757 14.99 -37.95 -43.41
N PRO A 758 14.49 -37.09 -44.33
CA PRO A 758 14.89 -37.16 -45.72
C PRO A 758 16.42 -37.10 -45.76
N GLY A 759 17.06 -38.22 -46.06
CA GLY A 759 18.50 -38.30 -46.17
C GLY A 759 18.93 -37.52 -47.40
N GLY A 760 19.23 -36.24 -47.23
CA GLY A 760 19.59 -35.35 -48.33
C GLY A 760 19.98 -33.96 -47.84
N THR A 761 20.81 -33.29 -48.63
CA THR A 761 21.29 -31.91 -48.42
C THR A 761 20.26 -30.85 -48.84
N ALA A 762 19.00 -31.22 -49.04
CA ALA A 762 17.96 -30.37 -49.59
C ALA A 762 17.22 -29.60 -48.49
N THR A 763 16.87 -28.34 -48.74
CA THR A 763 15.95 -27.56 -47.89
C THR A 763 14.60 -28.28 -47.84
N THR A 764 14.05 -28.48 -46.64
CA THR A 764 12.73 -29.07 -46.43
C THR A 764 11.75 -27.96 -46.08
N TRP A 765 10.77 -27.74 -46.95
CA TRP A 765 9.63 -26.87 -46.67
C TRP A 765 8.46 -27.74 -46.24
N ARG A 766 7.89 -27.44 -45.08
CA ARG A 766 6.66 -28.07 -44.58
C ARG A 766 5.52 -27.07 -44.67
N PHE A 767 4.56 -27.37 -45.54
CA PHE A 767 3.31 -26.63 -45.70
C PHE A 767 2.18 -27.60 -46.09
N GLY A 768 0.94 -27.33 -45.71
CA GLY A 768 -0.25 -28.04 -46.24
C GLY A 768 -0.29 -29.56 -46.07
N GLY A 769 0.49 -30.16 -45.16
CA GLY A 769 0.61 -31.62 -45.01
C GLY A 769 1.54 -32.30 -46.00
N GLU A 770 2.21 -31.55 -46.87
CA GLU A 770 3.20 -32.04 -47.84
C GLU A 770 4.62 -31.69 -47.38
N THR A 771 5.59 -32.58 -47.65
CA THR A 771 7.02 -32.33 -47.43
C THR A 771 7.70 -32.30 -48.78
N TYR A 772 8.20 -31.13 -49.21
CA TYR A 772 9.04 -31.04 -50.40
C TYR A 772 10.51 -31.13 -50.01
N GLY A 773 11.23 -32.08 -50.61
CA GLY A 773 12.69 -32.12 -50.61
C GLY A 773 13.18 -31.83 -52.03
N ASN A 774 13.49 -30.58 -52.35
CA ASN A 774 14.03 -30.26 -53.68
C ASN A 774 15.54 -30.12 -53.63
N GLY A 775 16.22 -31.05 -54.31
CA GLY A 775 17.49 -30.70 -54.92
C GLY A 775 17.23 -29.70 -56.05
N GLU A 776 17.84 -28.51 -55.95
CA GLU A 776 18.07 -27.55 -57.03
C GLU A 776 17.04 -26.43 -57.34
N GLU A 777 15.78 -26.47 -56.92
CA GLU A 777 14.91 -25.28 -57.00
C GLU A 777 14.89 -24.52 -55.67
N ARG A 778 15.71 -23.46 -55.57
CA ARG A 778 15.54 -22.43 -54.53
C ARG A 778 14.10 -21.93 -54.63
N CYS A 779 13.31 -22.13 -53.58
CA CYS A 779 11.99 -21.51 -53.50
C CYS A 779 12.12 -20.00 -53.76
N PRO A 780 11.29 -19.42 -54.64
CA PRO A 780 11.37 -18.00 -54.92
C PRO A 780 10.98 -17.23 -53.66
N ALA A 781 11.81 -16.26 -53.26
CA ALA A 781 11.57 -15.40 -52.09
C ALA A 781 10.17 -14.74 -52.08
N SER A 782 9.49 -14.66 -53.23
CA SER A 782 8.11 -14.19 -53.35
C SER A 782 7.08 -15.09 -52.66
N ALA A 783 7.34 -16.39 -52.50
CA ALA A 783 6.43 -17.32 -51.82
C ALA A 783 6.42 -17.16 -50.29
N LEU A 784 7.38 -16.43 -49.71
CA LEU A 784 7.48 -16.12 -48.27
C LEU A 784 6.59 -14.94 -47.85
N MET A 785 6.26 -14.06 -48.81
CA MET A 785 5.56 -12.80 -48.53
C MET A 785 4.04 -12.95 -48.57
N THR A 786 3.54 -13.87 -49.40
CA THR A 786 2.11 -14.18 -49.53
C THR A 786 1.89 -15.67 -49.78
N HIS A 787 1.16 -16.34 -48.90
CA HIS A 787 0.89 -17.78 -48.99
C HIS A 787 -0.49 -18.13 -48.39
N THR A 788 -1.39 -18.72 -49.20
CA THR A 788 -2.77 -19.06 -48.79
C THR A 788 -2.98 -20.55 -48.49
N THR A 789 -1.91 -21.36 -48.51
CA THR A 789 -1.98 -22.83 -48.46
C THR A 789 -1.09 -23.46 -47.37
N GLY A 790 -0.82 -22.72 -46.28
CA GLY A 790 0.02 -23.21 -45.17
C GLY A 790 -0.62 -24.28 -44.31
N HIS A 791 0.06 -24.75 -43.26
CA HIS A 791 -0.55 -25.63 -42.27
C HIS A 791 -1.71 -24.90 -41.58
N PRO A 792 -2.96 -25.38 -41.71
CA PRO A 792 -4.09 -24.69 -41.14
C PRO A 792 -3.99 -24.71 -39.62
N ILE A 793 -4.25 -23.57 -39.01
CA ILE A 793 -4.42 -23.44 -37.57
C ILE A 793 -5.90 -23.68 -37.30
N SER A 794 -6.25 -24.91 -36.95
CA SER A 794 -7.61 -25.26 -36.53
C SER A 794 -7.67 -25.40 -35.02
N GLY A 795 -8.29 -24.45 -34.32
CA GLY A 795 -8.46 -24.59 -32.88
C GLY A 795 -8.84 -23.32 -32.15
N ARG A 796 -10.02 -22.77 -32.42
CA ARG A 796 -10.72 -22.04 -31.35
C ARG A 796 -11.38 -23.11 -30.47
N PRO A 797 -11.22 -23.08 -29.13
CA PRO A 797 -11.97 -23.97 -28.27
C PRO A 797 -13.47 -23.78 -28.52
N ALA A 798 -14.16 -24.83 -28.98
CA ALA A 798 -15.60 -24.84 -29.00
C ALA A 798 -16.12 -24.90 -27.55
N GLY A 799 -17.11 -24.09 -27.20
CA GLY A 799 -17.81 -24.18 -25.91
C GLY A 799 -17.31 -23.28 -24.78
N LEU A 800 -16.63 -22.16 -25.08
CA LEU A 800 -16.45 -21.12 -24.07
C LEU A 800 -17.79 -20.40 -23.81
N PRO A 801 -18.16 -20.15 -22.55
CA PRO A 801 -19.43 -19.54 -22.21
C PRO A 801 -19.54 -18.14 -22.83
N ALA A 802 -20.70 -17.82 -23.38
CA ALA A 802 -20.98 -16.47 -23.86
C ALA A 802 -20.86 -15.48 -22.68
N PRO A 803 -20.34 -14.25 -22.89
CA PRO A 803 -20.13 -13.28 -21.82
C PRO A 803 -21.36 -12.94 -20.95
N LEU A 804 -22.57 -13.26 -21.44
CA LEU A 804 -23.85 -12.98 -20.79
C LEU A 804 -24.63 -14.24 -20.41
N ALA A 805 -24.02 -15.42 -20.51
CA ALA A 805 -24.74 -16.69 -20.35
C ALA A 805 -25.44 -16.84 -19.00
N ASP A 806 -24.85 -16.32 -17.92
CA ASP A 806 -25.37 -16.46 -16.56
C ASP A 806 -25.93 -15.13 -15.99
N VAL A 807 -26.00 -14.07 -16.79
CA VAL A 807 -26.46 -12.75 -16.34
C VAL A 807 -27.96 -12.78 -16.07
N THR A 808 -28.35 -12.38 -14.86
CA THR A 808 -29.72 -12.48 -14.37
C THR A 808 -30.58 -11.25 -14.65
N GLU A 809 -29.94 -10.08 -14.77
CA GLU A 809 -30.63 -8.81 -15.03
C GLU A 809 -29.78 -7.87 -15.90
N VAL A 810 -30.43 -7.15 -16.82
CA VAL A 810 -29.84 -6.08 -17.62
C VAL A 810 -30.66 -4.79 -17.47
N SER A 811 -29.98 -3.67 -17.25
CA SER A 811 -30.57 -2.33 -17.31
C SER A 811 -29.67 -1.36 -18.05
N VAL A 812 -30.26 -0.51 -18.90
CA VAL A 812 -29.53 0.52 -19.65
C VAL A 812 -30.29 1.82 -19.52
N ALA A 813 -29.69 2.80 -18.84
CA ALA A 813 -30.29 4.12 -18.63
C ALA A 813 -30.40 4.90 -19.94
N ALA A 814 -31.37 5.80 -20.03
CA ALA A 814 -31.53 6.68 -21.18
C ALA A 814 -30.23 7.45 -21.49
N GLY A 815 -29.79 7.41 -22.75
CA GLY A 815 -28.53 8.02 -23.21
C GLY A 815 -27.28 7.16 -23.00
N ALA A 816 -27.38 6.04 -22.29
CA ALA A 816 -26.30 5.06 -22.18
C ALA A 816 -26.41 3.96 -23.24
N ARG A 817 -25.33 3.21 -23.47
CA ARG A 817 -25.27 2.16 -24.50
C ARG A 817 -24.63 0.88 -23.96
N LEU A 818 -25.30 -0.24 -24.20
CA LEU A 818 -24.76 -1.58 -24.02
C LEU A 818 -24.68 -2.25 -25.40
N ALA A 819 -23.51 -2.75 -25.78
CA ALA A 819 -23.31 -3.31 -27.11
C ALA A 819 -22.42 -4.54 -27.09
N VAL A 820 -22.67 -5.44 -28.02
CA VAL A 820 -21.69 -6.45 -28.43
C VAL A 820 -20.88 -5.90 -29.59
N ILE A 821 -19.56 -5.88 -29.46
CA ILE A 821 -18.62 -5.49 -30.51
C ILE A 821 -17.85 -6.72 -30.99
N ASP A 822 -17.56 -6.77 -32.28
CA ASP A 822 -16.80 -7.83 -32.96
C ASP A 822 -17.30 -9.26 -32.69
N GLY A 823 -18.14 -9.78 -33.58
CA GLY A 823 -18.72 -11.12 -33.50
C GLY A 823 -20.18 -11.16 -33.93
N ASP A 824 -20.81 -12.32 -33.79
CA ASP A 824 -22.26 -12.47 -33.95
C ASP A 824 -23.02 -11.86 -32.76
N ALA A 825 -24.33 -11.64 -32.92
CA ALA A 825 -25.17 -11.13 -31.84
C ALA A 825 -25.25 -12.15 -30.67
N ILE A 826 -25.21 -11.66 -29.43
CA ILE A 826 -25.30 -12.51 -28.23
C ILE A 826 -26.77 -12.69 -27.81
N GLU A 827 -27.17 -13.93 -27.60
CA GLU A 827 -28.42 -14.26 -26.93
C GLU A 827 -28.31 -14.06 -25.42
N LEU A 828 -29.25 -13.30 -24.87
CA LEU A 828 -29.37 -13.12 -23.42
C LEU A 828 -29.96 -14.39 -22.79
N HIS A 829 -29.56 -14.68 -21.55
CA HIS A 829 -30.02 -15.85 -20.79
C HIS A 829 -31.55 -15.99 -20.76
N ASP A 830 -32.07 -17.21 -20.95
CA ASP A 830 -33.51 -17.46 -20.89
C ASP A 830 -34.06 -17.18 -19.48
N GLY A 831 -35.13 -16.37 -19.38
CA GLY A 831 -35.64 -15.91 -18.09
C GLY A 831 -34.97 -14.66 -17.52
N ILE A 832 -34.12 -13.97 -18.29
CA ILE A 832 -33.49 -12.71 -17.88
C ILE A 832 -34.51 -11.63 -17.48
N THR A 833 -34.12 -10.79 -16.53
CA THR A 833 -34.86 -9.57 -16.21
C THR A 833 -34.30 -8.39 -17.01
N PHE A 834 -35.15 -7.69 -17.76
CA PHE A 834 -34.80 -6.43 -18.40
C PHE A 834 -35.48 -5.27 -17.68
N THR A 835 -34.69 -4.40 -17.05
CA THR A 835 -35.19 -3.27 -16.26
C THR A 835 -35.13 -1.96 -17.06
N VAL A 836 -36.26 -1.25 -17.11
CA VAL A 836 -36.41 0.04 -17.80
C VAL A 836 -37.06 1.10 -16.91
N ASP A 837 -36.68 2.36 -17.08
CA ASP A 837 -37.30 3.48 -16.38
C ASP A 837 -38.53 3.98 -17.15
N GLY A 838 -39.70 3.98 -16.51
CA GLY A 838 -40.96 4.41 -17.11
C GLY A 838 -41.09 5.92 -17.34
N THR A 839 -40.21 6.73 -16.75
CA THR A 839 -40.17 8.19 -16.91
C THR A 839 -39.12 8.63 -17.92
N THR A 840 -37.90 8.11 -17.82
CA THR A 840 -36.78 8.54 -18.70
C THR A 840 -36.59 7.65 -19.91
N GLY A 841 -37.16 6.44 -19.92
CA GLY A 841 -36.92 5.43 -20.95
C GLY A 841 -35.67 4.59 -20.69
N ALA A 842 -35.35 3.74 -21.67
CA ALA A 842 -34.14 2.94 -21.73
C ALA A 842 -33.13 3.52 -22.72
N GLY A 843 -31.87 3.12 -22.58
CA GLY A 843 -30.81 3.46 -23.52
C GLY A 843 -30.78 2.56 -24.76
N THR A 844 -29.59 2.43 -25.34
CA THR A 844 -29.34 1.66 -26.55
C THR A 844 -28.85 0.26 -26.23
N LEU A 845 -29.52 -0.75 -26.79
CA LEU A 845 -29.02 -2.12 -26.91
C LEU A 845 -28.53 -2.34 -28.34
N ALA A 846 -27.35 -2.95 -28.51
CA ALA A 846 -26.79 -3.21 -29.83
C ALA A 846 -26.21 -4.62 -29.99
N ASN A 847 -26.53 -5.27 -31.12
CA ASN A 847 -26.08 -6.61 -31.51
C ASN A 847 -26.42 -7.69 -30.47
N MET A 848 -27.70 -7.77 -30.09
CA MET A 848 -28.20 -8.71 -29.06
C MET A 848 -29.46 -9.45 -29.52
N ILE A 849 -29.70 -10.61 -28.94
CA ILE A 849 -30.90 -11.43 -29.15
C ILE A 849 -31.63 -11.55 -27.81
N LEU A 850 -32.87 -11.07 -27.75
CA LEU A 850 -33.72 -11.25 -26.56
C LEU A 850 -34.40 -12.63 -26.59
N PRO A 851 -34.37 -13.39 -25.47
CA PRO A 851 -34.94 -14.73 -25.40
C PRO A 851 -36.47 -14.72 -25.50
N GLU A 852 -37.04 -15.90 -25.71
CA GLU A 852 -38.50 -16.08 -25.74
C GLU A 852 -39.13 -15.82 -24.36
N ASN A 853 -38.46 -16.23 -23.28
CA ASN A 853 -38.94 -16.03 -21.91
C ASN A 853 -38.06 -15.02 -21.16
N GLY A 854 -38.70 -14.20 -20.32
CA GLY A 854 -38.01 -13.21 -19.50
C GLY A 854 -39.00 -12.42 -18.64
N THR A 855 -38.49 -11.43 -17.93
CA THR A 855 -39.28 -10.47 -17.15
C THR A 855 -38.92 -9.05 -17.56
N LEU A 856 -39.92 -8.26 -17.96
CA LEU A 856 -39.78 -6.81 -18.08
C LEU A 856 -40.10 -6.18 -16.73
N ASN A 857 -39.13 -5.50 -16.14
CA ASN A 857 -39.31 -4.73 -14.91
C ASN A 857 -39.33 -3.23 -15.22
N VAL A 858 -40.46 -2.56 -14.99
CA VAL A 858 -40.61 -1.12 -15.21
C VAL A 858 -40.58 -0.39 -13.87
N VAL A 859 -39.56 0.44 -13.67
CA VAL A 859 -39.41 1.26 -12.47
C VAL A 859 -39.85 2.70 -12.73
N ASN A 860 -40.09 3.48 -11.67
CA ASN A 860 -40.47 4.89 -11.74
C ASN A 860 -41.65 5.17 -12.68
N VAL A 861 -42.67 4.31 -12.62
CA VAL A 861 -43.88 4.44 -13.45
C VAL A 861 -44.74 5.62 -12.96
N PRO A 862 -44.97 6.66 -13.79
CA PRO A 862 -45.85 7.77 -13.43
C PRO A 862 -47.32 7.36 -13.45
N GLU A 863 -48.21 8.19 -12.91
CA GLU A 863 -49.65 7.99 -13.15
C GLU A 863 -50.00 8.25 -14.63
N PHE A 864 -50.67 7.29 -15.25
CA PHE A 864 -51.16 7.43 -16.63
C PHE A 864 -52.59 6.86 -16.77
N SER A 865 -53.41 7.52 -17.59
CA SER A 865 -54.82 7.18 -17.80
C SER A 865 -55.08 6.28 -19.02
N GLY A 866 -54.07 6.01 -19.83
CA GLY A 866 -54.17 5.21 -21.07
C GLY A 866 -53.02 4.24 -21.24
N ALA A 867 -52.05 4.62 -22.08
CA ALA A 867 -50.81 3.87 -22.30
C ALA A 867 -49.61 4.73 -21.89
N LEU A 868 -48.60 4.08 -21.32
CA LEU A 868 -47.27 4.64 -21.09
C LEU A 868 -46.35 4.15 -22.21
N GLU A 869 -45.74 5.09 -22.91
CA GLU A 869 -44.74 4.80 -23.94
C GLU A 869 -43.34 4.99 -23.36
N ILE A 870 -42.54 3.95 -23.45
CA ILE A 870 -41.17 3.90 -22.93
C ILE A 870 -40.24 3.73 -24.13
N SER A 871 -39.42 4.75 -24.40
CA SER A 871 -38.47 4.73 -25.50
C SER A 871 -37.34 3.72 -25.23
N ILE A 872 -36.94 2.99 -26.27
CA ILE A 872 -35.77 2.12 -26.28
C ILE A 872 -35.14 2.15 -27.67
N THR A 873 -33.81 2.11 -27.75
CA THR A 873 -33.12 2.04 -29.04
C THR A 873 -32.53 0.64 -29.21
N GLY A 874 -32.94 -0.06 -30.28
CA GLY A 874 -32.35 -1.34 -30.68
C GLY A 874 -31.54 -1.18 -31.97
N GLU A 875 -30.24 -1.45 -31.91
CA GLU A 875 -29.33 -1.49 -33.07
C GLU A 875 -29.02 -2.95 -33.40
N ASN A 876 -29.55 -3.50 -34.49
CA ASN A 876 -29.41 -4.94 -34.82
C ASN A 876 -29.81 -5.87 -33.68
N VAL A 877 -30.89 -5.54 -32.97
CA VAL A 877 -31.44 -6.38 -31.89
C VAL A 877 -32.59 -7.23 -32.44
N THR A 878 -32.53 -8.55 -32.23
CA THR A 878 -33.61 -9.49 -32.55
C THR A 878 -34.37 -9.90 -31.28
N GLY A 879 -35.62 -10.36 -31.43
CA GLY A 879 -36.43 -10.82 -30.29
C GLY A 879 -37.09 -9.72 -29.45
N LEU A 880 -37.01 -8.43 -29.81
CA LEU A 880 -37.68 -7.35 -29.07
C LEU A 880 -39.20 -7.54 -28.97
N ASP A 881 -39.83 -8.17 -29.96
CA ASP A 881 -41.26 -8.50 -29.93
C ASP A 881 -41.62 -9.50 -28.81
N ASN A 882 -40.66 -10.31 -28.35
CA ASN A 882 -40.83 -11.31 -27.28
C ASN A 882 -41.20 -10.66 -25.93
N ILE A 883 -40.83 -9.39 -25.71
CA ILE A 883 -41.20 -8.61 -24.51
C ILE A 883 -42.72 -8.64 -24.26
N SER A 884 -43.53 -8.78 -25.31
CA SER A 884 -44.99 -8.87 -25.21
C SER A 884 -45.48 -10.14 -24.47
N ASN A 885 -44.65 -11.18 -24.42
CA ASN A 885 -44.91 -12.48 -23.81
C ASN A 885 -44.22 -12.64 -22.45
N TRP A 886 -43.31 -11.73 -22.08
CA TRP A 886 -42.56 -11.77 -20.84
C TRP A 886 -43.43 -11.46 -19.61
N GLY A 887 -42.96 -11.90 -18.44
CA GLY A 887 -43.51 -11.47 -17.16
C GLY A 887 -43.37 -9.95 -16.98
N LEU A 888 -44.31 -9.30 -16.30
CA LEU A 888 -44.25 -7.85 -16.06
C LEU A 888 -44.16 -7.57 -14.56
N SER A 889 -43.15 -6.80 -14.15
CA SER A 889 -43.03 -6.19 -12.82
C SER A 889 -43.13 -4.67 -12.96
N VAL A 890 -43.86 -4.01 -12.05
CA VAL A 890 -44.00 -2.55 -12.01
C VAL A 890 -43.68 -2.06 -10.61
N ASN A 891 -42.68 -1.20 -10.47
CA ASN A 891 -42.17 -0.69 -9.18
C ASN A 891 -41.94 -1.82 -8.16
N GLY A 892 -41.32 -2.93 -8.62
CA GLY A 892 -41.01 -4.11 -7.81
C GLY A 892 -42.19 -5.03 -7.52
N VAL A 893 -43.38 -4.76 -8.06
CA VAL A 893 -44.57 -5.59 -7.87
C VAL A 893 -44.86 -6.36 -9.15
N ALA A 894 -44.82 -7.69 -9.07
CA ALA A 894 -45.25 -8.56 -10.16
C ALA A 894 -46.72 -8.27 -10.54
N GLN A 895 -46.98 -8.08 -11.82
CA GLN A 895 -48.30 -7.80 -12.36
C GLN A 895 -48.94 -9.07 -12.88
N THR A 896 -50.18 -9.32 -12.48
CA THR A 896 -51.03 -10.30 -13.15
C THR A 896 -51.56 -9.69 -14.45
N SER A 897 -51.83 -10.54 -15.45
CA SER A 897 -52.32 -10.15 -16.79
C SER A 897 -53.63 -9.35 -16.81
N THR A 898 -54.25 -9.14 -15.65
CA THR A 898 -55.48 -8.38 -15.40
C THR A 898 -55.26 -6.90 -15.15
N LYS A 899 -54.06 -6.43 -14.75
CA LYS A 899 -53.83 -5.02 -14.35
C LYS A 899 -53.09 -4.23 -15.42
N TYR A 900 -51.99 -4.75 -15.94
CA TYR A 900 -51.20 -4.14 -17.00
C TYR A 900 -50.74 -5.18 -18.02
N LYS A 901 -50.55 -4.75 -19.26
CA LYS A 901 -49.93 -5.51 -20.35
C LYS A 901 -48.87 -4.66 -21.03
N CYS A 902 -47.90 -5.30 -21.66
CA CYS A 902 -46.84 -4.67 -22.43
C CYS A 902 -46.82 -5.17 -23.86
N ARG A 903 -46.34 -4.34 -24.78
CA ARG A 903 -46.03 -4.72 -26.15
C ARG A 903 -44.88 -3.86 -26.67
N TYR A 904 -44.00 -4.44 -27.48
CA TYR A 904 -43.04 -3.67 -28.27
C TYR A 904 -43.64 -3.27 -29.63
N ALA A 905 -43.52 -2.00 -30.00
CA ALA A 905 -43.94 -1.49 -31.31
C ALA A 905 -43.25 -0.16 -31.63
N ASN A 906 -42.83 0.05 -32.88
CA ASN A 906 -42.27 1.31 -33.39
C ASN A 906 -41.12 1.89 -32.52
N GLY A 907 -40.21 1.03 -32.04
CA GLY A 907 -39.08 1.46 -31.19
C GLY A 907 -39.47 1.82 -29.75
N LYS A 908 -40.66 1.40 -29.29
CA LYS A 908 -41.18 1.72 -27.97
C LYS A 908 -41.73 0.48 -27.28
N ILE A 909 -41.53 0.41 -25.97
CA ILE A 909 -42.28 -0.48 -25.10
C ILE A 909 -43.53 0.28 -24.66
N VAL A 910 -44.71 -0.26 -24.97
CA VAL A 910 -45.99 0.34 -24.62
C VAL A 910 -46.66 -0.47 -23.53
N MET A 911 -46.78 0.13 -22.35
CA MET A 911 -47.48 -0.45 -21.20
C MET A 911 -48.89 0.13 -21.10
N TYR A 912 -49.91 -0.70 -20.98
CA TYR A 912 -51.32 -0.27 -21.02
C TYR A 912 -52.20 -1.13 -20.12
N ARG A 913 -53.37 -0.60 -19.72
CA ARG A 913 -54.37 -1.39 -18.99
C ARG A 913 -55.18 -2.27 -19.95
N PRO A 914 -55.53 -3.51 -19.59
CA PRO A 914 -56.42 -4.34 -20.40
C PRO A 914 -57.72 -3.59 -20.75
N GLY A 915 -58.12 -3.61 -22.03
CA GLY A 915 -59.29 -2.88 -22.54
C GLY A 915 -58.99 -1.48 -23.10
N THR A 916 -57.75 -0.98 -22.97
CA THR A 916 -57.30 0.28 -23.59
C THR A 916 -57.08 0.08 -25.09
N VAL A 917 -57.66 0.95 -25.93
CA VAL A 917 -57.36 0.98 -27.38
C VAL A 917 -56.06 1.75 -27.59
N VAL A 918 -55.02 1.05 -28.07
CA VAL A 918 -53.72 1.65 -28.43
C VAL A 918 -53.63 1.74 -29.95
N VAL A 919 -53.46 2.94 -30.50
CA VAL A 919 -53.31 3.18 -31.94
C VAL A 919 -51.84 3.49 -32.22
N PHE A 920 -51.13 2.54 -32.82
CA PHE A 920 -49.76 2.74 -33.28
C PHE A 920 -49.80 3.46 -34.62
N ARG A 921 -49.14 4.62 -34.72
CA ARG A 921 -48.90 5.31 -35.98
C ARG A 921 -47.49 5.09 -36.45
#